data_AF-A0AAV1H9V4-F1
#
_entry.id   AF-A0AAV1H9V4-F1
#
_cell.length_a   1.000
_cell.length_b   1.000
_cell.length_c   1.000
_cell.angle_alpha   90.00
_cell.angle_beta   90.00
_cell.angle_gamma   90.00
#
_symmetry.space_group_name_H-M   'P 1'
#
loop_
_entity.id
_entity.type
_entity.pdbx_description
1 polymer ?
#
loop_
_entity_poly.entity_id
_entity_poly.type
_entity_poly.pdbx_seq_one_letter_code
_entity_poly.pdbx_strand_id
1 'polypeptide(L)'
;MSDFSDKGDRAETPESGFMSMRTDRSEEDPHEPGLSETGRRRAGSPAPSYTSMKTEEGSMISDVPDTKLTAIRWETESCYSSRFSTKSDWSKDEPQSSREPGPFHSEFQSRRQRTPSETKTNRSKDDPLNFRGEPRPSDTKRRRAGSPAPSYTSMKTDPSDTKLRDIGMSEIDCTALASTLNSSPIHLQLSYNELQESSLKLLSDFLEGPNCRLQTLRLSCCGLTGISCSSLVSALKSNPSHLKILDLSENNLQDSGVEVFCGFLERPECRLETLRLSGCSLSEDSCSSLVQAFKQNPSYLRELELSSNELQDSGLKLLSDFLESPDCRLETLRLISCSLLEVSCSSLASALKANPSYLRELELSSNELQDSGLKLLCDFLESPECRLETLKLRLCGLSEISCSSLASALKSNPSYLKELELSYNELQDSGVERLCGFLEGPDWRLETLRLSCCSLSEISCSSLALALKSTPSYLKELELSSNELQDSGVKLLCDFLESPNCKLETLRLNGCSLSEISCSSLALALESNPSRLKELQLSNNKLQGSEVKKMSDLVESPNCRLETLWVAGRLVEADPDKKALKSQYFLSLSEDCVVPQDVRDEEEKAPSLFTPEKTGSTYSKIWGFLKMLMSIRAQVLLFLRPSKRRYRVLDVFLLPRNIALTEVIEQQGDSEFIETSSHCLLYPDQRYSVICEPGGITQPEQAEFFQNHGPNFYPTFEVLLTSDSHEVTLTVQDQDQREVWKQHIYVPGPGEKTRQKTSRRPDTVEHMDPDQELRRIRAQFVTQVSDPVLNNLVDTLVEKEVLNLYETEFIQTNTRAEKARYLLDVVQRKGAAASSVLIDALREVDPFLSKHLNLM
;
A
#
# COMPACT_ATOMS: atom_id res chain seq x y z
N MET A 1 -36.73 -31.61 -81.99
CA MET A 1 -35.27 -31.47 -82.21
C MET A 1 -35.03 -29.98 -82.25
N SER A 2 -34.15 -29.47 -81.38
CA SER A 2 -33.81 -28.04 -81.17
C SER A 2 -34.96 -27.05 -80.81
N ASP A 3 -34.51 -25.87 -80.38
CA ASP A 3 -35.16 -24.53 -80.40
C ASP A 3 -36.38 -24.20 -79.50
N PHE A 4 -36.59 -22.88 -79.33
CA PHE A 4 -37.69 -22.17 -78.63
C PHE A 4 -37.75 -22.33 -77.08
N SER A 5 -37.64 -21.24 -76.31
CA SER A 5 -38.75 -20.49 -75.66
C SER A 5 -39.10 -21.03 -74.24
N ASP A 6 -39.78 -20.33 -73.32
CA ASP A 6 -40.81 -19.30 -73.54
C ASP A 6 -41.01 -18.27 -72.39
N LYS A 7 -42.02 -17.41 -72.58
CA LYS A 7 -42.79 -16.54 -71.65
C LYS A 7 -42.96 -17.11 -70.22
N GLY A 8 -43.34 -16.34 -69.19
CA GLY A 8 -43.93 -15.00 -69.15
C GLY A 8 -45.41 -15.01 -68.73
N ASP A 9 -45.94 -13.82 -68.37
CA ASP A 9 -47.34 -13.51 -67.96
C ASP A 9 -47.84 -13.88 -66.55
N ARG A 10 -48.61 -12.93 -65.99
CA ARG A 10 -49.61 -12.95 -64.88
C ARG A 10 -49.12 -13.39 -63.48
N ALA A 11 -49.22 -12.59 -62.42
CA ALA A 11 -50.30 -11.76 -61.84
C ALA A 11 -51.30 -12.54 -60.98
N GLU A 12 -51.33 -12.24 -59.67
CA GLU A 12 -52.55 -12.21 -58.83
C GLU A 12 -52.30 -11.49 -57.48
N THR A 13 -53.38 -11.18 -56.78
CA THR A 13 -53.56 -10.30 -55.60
C THR A 13 -54.60 -10.97 -54.66
N PRO A 14 -55.10 -10.38 -53.54
CA PRO A 14 -54.54 -9.54 -52.46
C PRO A 14 -54.94 -10.12 -51.05
N GLU A 15 -55.14 -9.25 -50.04
CA GLU A 15 -56.00 -9.44 -48.83
C GLU A 15 -55.52 -10.38 -47.70
N SER A 16 -55.85 -10.19 -46.40
CA SER A 16 -56.53 -9.12 -45.61
C SER A 16 -56.14 -9.27 -44.11
N GLY A 17 -56.45 -8.41 -43.12
CA GLY A 17 -57.03 -7.05 -43.08
C GLY A 17 -57.63 -6.68 -41.70
N PHE A 18 -57.61 -5.38 -41.32
CA PHE A 18 -58.38 -4.69 -40.24
C PHE A 18 -58.14 -5.13 -38.75
N MET A 19 -58.10 -4.27 -37.70
CA MET A 19 -59.05 -3.28 -37.13
C MET A 19 -60.34 -3.91 -36.54
N SER A 20 -60.97 -3.45 -35.43
CA SER A 20 -60.62 -2.44 -34.41
C SER A 20 -61.57 -2.54 -33.17
N MET A 21 -61.11 -2.09 -31.98
CA MET A 21 -61.84 -1.63 -30.78
C MET A 21 -63.18 -2.28 -30.27
N ARG A 22 -63.15 -2.62 -28.97
CA ARG A 22 -64.05 -2.19 -27.84
C ARG A 22 -65.07 -3.16 -27.15
N THR A 23 -65.31 -2.78 -25.88
CA THR A 23 -66.40 -3.09 -24.91
C THR A 23 -66.48 -4.42 -24.12
N ASP A 24 -66.18 -4.29 -22.82
CA ASP A 24 -66.99 -4.64 -21.63
C ASP A 24 -67.13 -6.08 -21.03
N ARG A 25 -66.65 -6.16 -19.76
CA ARG A 25 -67.34 -6.64 -18.51
C ARG A 25 -67.27 -8.10 -17.99
N SER A 26 -67.27 -8.17 -16.63
CA SER A 26 -67.55 -9.32 -15.71
C SER A 26 -66.52 -10.46 -15.72
N GLU A 27 -65.94 -10.88 -14.58
CA GLU A 27 -66.49 -11.78 -13.52
C GLU A 27 -66.66 -13.23 -14.04
N GLU A 28 -66.28 -14.32 -13.34
CA GLU A 28 -66.04 -14.55 -11.90
C GLU A 28 -65.08 -15.77 -11.67
N ASP A 29 -64.72 -16.04 -10.40
CA ASP A 29 -63.99 -17.25 -9.90
C ASP A 29 -64.99 -18.43 -9.63
N PRO A 30 -64.69 -19.58 -8.94
CA PRO A 30 -63.41 -20.28 -8.61
C PRO A 30 -63.43 -21.83 -8.87
N HIS A 31 -62.33 -22.56 -8.57
CA HIS A 31 -62.26 -23.73 -7.64
C HIS A 31 -61.11 -24.77 -7.83
N GLU A 32 -60.75 -25.41 -6.70
CA GLU A 32 -59.72 -26.45 -6.40
C GLU A 32 -60.25 -27.93 -6.50
N PRO A 33 -59.58 -29.00 -5.98
CA PRO A 33 -58.21 -29.54 -6.15
C PRO A 33 -58.12 -31.10 -6.33
N GLY A 34 -56.90 -31.68 -6.40
CA GLY A 34 -56.58 -33.11 -6.14
C GLY A 34 -55.15 -33.49 -6.58
N LEU A 35 -54.22 -34.01 -5.75
CA LEU A 35 -54.10 -35.38 -5.16
C LEU A 35 -53.84 -36.49 -6.21
N SER A 36 -52.91 -37.47 -6.08
CA SER A 36 -51.96 -37.83 -5.00
C SER A 36 -50.99 -38.99 -5.37
N GLU A 37 -49.80 -39.07 -4.72
CA GLU A 37 -48.99 -40.31 -4.42
C GLU A 37 -48.44 -41.24 -5.56
N THR A 38 -47.56 -42.26 -5.37
CA THR A 38 -46.33 -42.49 -4.53
C THR A 38 -45.43 -43.63 -5.10
N GLY A 39 -44.10 -43.55 -4.89
CA GLY A 39 -43.15 -44.70 -4.74
C GLY A 39 -42.83 -45.62 -5.95
N ARG A 40 -41.95 -46.65 -5.86
CA ARG A 40 -40.65 -46.82 -5.14
C ARG A 40 -39.90 -48.12 -5.59
N ARG A 41 -38.62 -48.02 -5.97
CA ARG A 41 -37.48 -49.00 -5.81
C ARG A 41 -37.36 -50.35 -6.59
N ARG A 42 -36.18 -50.47 -7.26
CA ARG A 42 -35.11 -51.52 -7.20
C ARG A 42 -35.21 -52.91 -7.91
N ALA A 43 -34.30 -53.06 -8.89
CA ALA A 43 -33.16 -54.00 -8.97
C ALA A 43 -33.32 -55.52 -9.31
N GLY A 44 -32.38 -56.04 -10.12
CA GLY A 44 -32.10 -57.47 -10.30
C GLY A 44 -31.38 -57.84 -11.63
N SER A 45 -30.22 -58.51 -11.55
CA SER A 45 -29.51 -59.17 -12.68
C SER A 45 -29.29 -60.66 -12.31
N PRO A 46 -29.01 -61.60 -13.25
CA PRO A 46 -27.64 -61.79 -13.78
C PRO A 46 -27.54 -62.34 -15.24
N ALA A 47 -26.32 -62.72 -15.66
CA ALA A 47 -25.93 -63.29 -16.98
C ALA A 47 -25.50 -64.79 -16.82
N PRO A 48 -24.69 -65.46 -17.69
CA PRO A 48 -24.06 -65.15 -19.00
C PRO A 48 -24.73 -65.97 -20.15
N SER A 49 -24.20 -66.34 -21.33
CA SER A 49 -22.86 -66.41 -22.01
C SER A 49 -23.09 -66.46 -23.55
N TYR A 50 -22.21 -66.72 -24.54
CA TYR A 50 -20.84 -67.29 -24.67
C TYR A 50 -20.16 -66.74 -25.98
N THR A 51 -18.85 -66.95 -26.18
CA THR A 51 -17.98 -66.88 -27.41
C THR A 51 -18.57 -66.52 -28.80
N SER A 52 -17.93 -65.79 -29.73
CA SER A 52 -16.50 -65.43 -29.98
C SER A 52 -16.42 -64.44 -31.20
N MET A 53 -15.31 -63.82 -31.68
CA MET A 53 -13.91 -63.54 -31.27
C MET A 53 -13.20 -62.74 -32.42
N LYS A 54 -12.36 -61.72 -32.14
CA LYS A 54 -11.10 -61.34 -32.86
C LYS A 54 -10.58 -59.89 -32.55
N THR A 55 -9.29 -59.81 -32.16
CA THR A 55 -8.25 -58.76 -32.41
C THR A 55 -8.62 -57.25 -32.36
N GLU A 56 -8.08 -56.40 -31.47
CA GLU A 56 -6.65 -55.96 -31.30
C GLU A 56 -6.20 -54.99 -32.41
N GLU A 57 -5.45 -53.90 -32.20
CA GLU A 57 -4.67 -53.36 -31.05
C GLU A 57 -4.63 -51.81 -31.19
N GLY A 58 -4.31 -50.97 -30.20
CA GLY A 58 -4.00 -51.17 -28.78
C GLY A 58 -3.53 -49.83 -28.14
N SER A 59 -4.02 -49.49 -26.95
CA SER A 59 -3.52 -48.36 -26.13
C SER A 59 -3.26 -48.83 -24.71
N MET A 60 -2.08 -48.56 -24.14
CA MET A 60 -1.73 -48.98 -22.79
C MET A 60 -1.40 -47.82 -21.87
N ILE A 61 -2.04 -47.85 -20.70
CA ILE A 61 -1.61 -47.22 -19.45
C ILE A 61 -0.83 -48.31 -18.66
N SER A 62 0.16 -47.91 -17.86
CA SER A 62 0.79 -48.78 -16.85
C SER A 62 1.17 -47.96 -15.62
N ASP A 63 0.75 -48.43 -14.44
CA ASP A 63 0.83 -47.71 -13.16
C ASP A 63 2.13 -47.94 -12.37
N VAL A 64 2.39 -47.01 -11.42
CA VAL A 64 3.13 -47.22 -10.14
C VAL A 64 4.67 -47.44 -10.24
N PRO A 65 5.51 -47.05 -9.23
CA PRO A 65 5.22 -46.62 -7.86
C PRO A 65 5.76 -45.23 -7.43
N ASP A 66 5.44 -44.85 -6.18
CA ASP A 66 6.05 -43.74 -5.43
C ASP A 66 7.59 -43.76 -5.40
N THR A 67 8.20 -42.58 -5.50
CA THR A 67 9.55 -42.32 -4.95
C THR A 67 9.64 -40.89 -4.39
N LYS A 68 10.27 -40.74 -3.22
CA LYS A 68 10.53 -39.44 -2.58
C LYS A 68 11.56 -38.64 -3.39
N LEU A 69 11.30 -37.36 -3.63
CA LEU A 69 12.37 -36.37 -3.82
C LEU A 69 12.02 -35.04 -3.16
N THR A 70 12.97 -34.57 -2.36
CA THR A 70 13.00 -33.37 -1.52
C THR A 70 12.56 -32.08 -2.22
N ALA A 71 11.75 -31.27 -1.54
CA ALA A 71 11.61 -29.85 -1.89
C ALA A 71 12.94 -29.12 -1.72
N ILE A 72 13.38 -28.39 -2.74
CA ILE A 72 14.55 -27.51 -2.67
C ILE A 72 14.06 -26.14 -2.18
N ARG A 73 14.42 -25.82 -0.94
CA ARG A 73 14.20 -24.52 -0.31
C ARG A 73 15.10 -23.49 -0.99
N TRP A 74 14.52 -22.47 -1.60
CA TRP A 74 15.28 -21.29 -2.05
C TRP A 74 15.40 -20.32 -0.88
N GLU A 75 16.53 -20.36 -0.19
CA GLU A 75 16.89 -19.39 0.85
C GLU A 75 17.51 -18.16 0.17
N THR A 76 16.73 -17.07 0.04
CA THR A 76 17.19 -15.80 -0.51
C THR A 76 17.94 -14.98 0.56
N GLU A 77 19.14 -15.41 0.91
CA GLU A 77 20.04 -14.62 1.75
C GLU A 77 20.44 -13.30 1.05
N SER A 78 20.36 -12.19 1.78
CA SER A 78 20.90 -10.91 1.33
C SER A 78 22.43 -10.88 1.46
N CYS A 79 23.15 -10.26 0.53
CA CYS A 79 24.53 -9.83 0.79
C CYS A 79 24.95 -8.56 0.07
N TYR A 80 25.62 -7.68 0.82
CA TYR A 80 26.27 -6.45 0.34
C TYR A 80 27.76 -6.69 0.00
N SER A 81 28.32 -5.83 -0.85
CA SER A 81 29.76 -5.49 -0.90
C SER A 81 30.79 -6.55 -1.34
N SER A 82 31.02 -6.60 -2.65
CA SER A 82 32.34 -6.54 -3.34
C SER A 82 33.64 -7.03 -2.66
N ARG A 83 34.41 -7.89 -3.37
CA ARG A 83 35.90 -7.86 -3.41
C ARG A 83 36.50 -8.56 -4.65
N PHE A 84 37.82 -8.45 -4.81
CA PHE A 84 38.56 -8.68 -6.07
C PHE A 84 38.98 -10.14 -6.37
N SER A 85 38.79 -10.54 -7.64
CA SER A 85 39.76 -11.17 -8.58
C SER A 85 40.74 -12.28 -8.12
N THR A 86 40.78 -13.43 -8.83
CA THR A 86 41.92 -13.82 -9.72
C THR A 86 41.70 -15.16 -10.49
N LYS A 87 42.64 -15.49 -11.41
CA LYS A 87 42.58 -16.52 -12.48
C LYS A 87 42.82 -17.99 -12.04
N SER A 88 42.18 -18.93 -12.75
CA SER A 88 42.80 -20.11 -13.45
C SER A 88 41.68 -20.95 -14.11
N ASP A 89 41.58 -21.32 -15.40
CA ASP A 89 42.50 -21.57 -16.53
C ASP A 89 42.83 -23.08 -16.75
N TRP A 90 42.81 -23.52 -18.04
CA TRP A 90 43.06 -24.86 -18.63
C TRP A 90 41.87 -25.87 -18.62
N SER A 91 41.31 -26.33 -19.76
CA SER A 91 41.84 -27.19 -20.87
C SER A 91 41.75 -28.71 -20.56
N LYS A 92 41.38 -29.63 -21.47
CA LYS A 92 41.09 -29.59 -22.94
C LYS A 92 40.39 -30.91 -23.37
N ASP A 93 39.65 -30.92 -24.49
CA ASP A 93 39.98 -31.71 -25.70
C ASP A 93 38.92 -31.59 -26.82
N GLU A 94 39.37 -31.63 -28.07
CA GLU A 94 38.56 -31.50 -29.30
C GLU A 94 39.25 -32.27 -30.45
N PRO A 95 38.48 -32.95 -31.33
CA PRO A 95 38.52 -32.66 -32.78
C PRO A 95 37.15 -32.90 -33.47
N GLN A 96 36.80 -32.51 -34.71
CA GLN A 96 37.30 -31.67 -35.83
C GLN A 96 36.14 -31.59 -36.88
N SER A 97 36.07 -30.81 -37.97
CA SER A 97 36.83 -29.75 -38.67
C SER A 97 35.87 -29.11 -39.73
N SER A 98 36.18 -28.26 -40.73
CA SER A 98 37.45 -27.82 -41.34
C SER A 98 37.33 -26.47 -42.10
N ARG A 99 38.42 -25.70 -42.06
CA ARG A 99 38.95 -24.78 -43.11
C ARG A 99 38.09 -23.64 -43.70
N GLU A 100 38.35 -22.45 -43.14
CA GLU A 100 38.64 -21.14 -43.77
C GLU A 100 39.28 -21.16 -45.19
N PRO A 101 39.34 -20.02 -45.96
CA PRO A 101 39.49 -18.62 -45.47
C PRO A 101 38.69 -17.48 -46.17
N GLY A 102 38.71 -16.28 -45.57
CA GLY A 102 38.43 -14.97 -46.21
C GLY A 102 39.74 -14.22 -46.55
N PRO A 103 39.83 -12.86 -46.47
CA PRO A 103 38.81 -11.79 -46.46
C PRO A 103 39.02 -10.81 -47.66
N PHE A 104 38.31 -9.65 -47.75
CA PHE A 104 38.85 -8.43 -48.41
C PHE A 104 38.05 -7.13 -48.11
N HIS A 105 38.69 -5.98 -48.37
CA HIS A 105 38.23 -4.58 -48.16
C HIS A 105 37.69 -3.93 -49.46
N SER A 106 37.31 -2.63 -49.39
CA SER A 106 37.01 -1.64 -50.45
C SER A 106 35.54 -1.52 -50.93
N GLU A 107 35.07 -0.41 -51.52
CA GLU A 107 35.16 1.04 -51.21
C GLU A 107 34.25 1.83 -52.18
N PHE A 108 34.00 3.11 -51.91
CA PHE A 108 33.53 4.18 -52.83
C PHE A 108 32.34 4.00 -53.81
N GLN A 109 31.29 4.76 -53.50
CA GLN A 109 30.44 5.61 -54.37
C GLN A 109 30.84 5.76 -55.87
N SER A 110 29.87 5.63 -56.81
CA SER A 110 29.36 6.78 -57.62
C SER A 110 28.57 6.45 -58.91
N ARG A 111 27.42 7.14 -59.05
CA ARG A 111 26.66 7.55 -60.26
C ARG A 111 27.11 7.09 -61.69
N ARG A 112 26.14 6.53 -62.44
CA ARG A 112 25.79 6.91 -63.84
C ARG A 112 24.27 6.66 -64.06
N GLN A 113 23.44 7.70 -64.18
CA GLN A 113 23.02 8.37 -65.43
C GLN A 113 22.35 7.46 -66.49
N ARG A 114 21.06 7.72 -66.77
CA ARG A 114 20.55 8.13 -68.10
C ARG A 114 19.08 8.60 -68.05
N THR A 115 18.79 9.67 -68.78
CA THR A 115 17.44 10.14 -69.19
C THR A 115 17.15 9.68 -70.64
N PRO A 116 15.91 9.82 -71.16
CA PRO A 116 15.62 11.03 -71.96
C PRO A 116 14.16 11.57 -71.96
N SER A 117 14.02 12.86 -72.29
CA SER A 117 12.89 13.57 -72.97
C SER A 117 11.44 13.06 -72.79
N GLU A 118 10.53 13.79 -72.12
CA GLU A 118 9.83 15.03 -72.55
C GLU A 118 8.62 14.84 -73.49
N THR A 119 7.42 15.29 -73.05
CA THR A 119 6.61 16.31 -73.77
C THR A 119 5.54 16.92 -72.84
N LYS A 120 4.93 18.05 -73.26
CA LYS A 120 4.16 18.97 -72.40
C LYS A 120 2.66 18.96 -72.72
N THR A 121 1.83 19.29 -71.73
CA THR A 121 0.70 20.24 -71.85
C THR A 121 0.33 20.82 -70.47
N ASN A 122 -0.56 21.81 -70.39
CA ASN A 122 -0.71 22.70 -69.23
C ASN A 122 -2.14 23.27 -69.10
N ARG A 123 -2.50 23.73 -67.89
CA ARG A 123 -3.63 24.57 -67.45
C ARG A 123 -5.00 23.96 -67.08
N SER A 124 -5.63 24.74 -66.17
CA SER A 124 -7.07 24.87 -65.83
C SER A 124 -7.79 23.72 -65.10
N LYS A 125 -8.87 23.97 -64.35
CA LYS A 125 -9.28 25.07 -63.42
C LYS A 125 -10.70 24.72 -62.89
N ASP A 126 -11.10 25.33 -61.78
CA ASP A 126 -12.50 25.58 -61.34
C ASP A 126 -13.37 24.39 -60.86
N ASP A 127 -13.70 24.45 -59.55
CA ASP A 127 -14.93 24.14 -58.80
C ASP A 127 -15.90 22.98 -59.18
N PRO A 128 -16.66 22.48 -58.19
CA PRO A 128 -18.09 22.84 -58.21
C PRO A 128 -18.63 23.49 -56.91
N LEU A 129 -19.51 24.46 -57.09
CA LEU A 129 -20.30 25.16 -56.06
C LEU A 129 -21.75 24.63 -55.96
N ASN A 130 -22.50 25.18 -54.98
CA ASN A 130 -23.98 25.31 -54.90
C ASN A 130 -24.77 24.13 -54.28
N PHE A 131 -25.93 24.28 -53.62
CA PHE A 131 -26.80 25.43 -53.23
C PHE A 131 -27.87 24.92 -52.21
N ARG A 132 -28.65 25.69 -51.41
CA ARG A 132 -28.67 27.10 -50.91
C ARG A 132 -29.77 27.19 -49.81
N GLY A 133 -29.69 28.11 -48.83
CA GLY A 133 -30.80 28.32 -47.88
C GLY A 133 -30.59 29.40 -46.80
N GLU A 134 -31.11 30.60 -47.03
CA GLU A 134 -31.24 31.72 -46.06
C GLU A 134 -32.62 31.67 -45.34
N PRO A 135 -32.93 32.45 -44.26
CA PRO A 135 -32.43 33.81 -43.97
C PRO A 135 -32.12 34.18 -42.50
N ARG A 136 -31.61 35.41 -42.31
CA ARG A 136 -31.62 36.17 -41.04
C ARG A 136 -33.00 36.79 -40.77
N PRO A 137 -33.28 37.17 -39.52
CA PRO A 137 -33.75 38.54 -39.24
C PRO A 137 -32.84 39.28 -38.23
N SER A 138 -33.06 40.59 -38.09
CA SER A 138 -32.19 41.52 -37.34
C SER A 138 -32.85 42.10 -36.08
N ASP A 139 -32.00 42.43 -35.10
CA ASP A 139 -32.17 43.42 -34.02
C ASP A 139 -33.52 43.54 -33.28
N THR A 140 -33.48 43.27 -31.97
CA THR A 140 -34.22 44.10 -31.01
C THR A 140 -33.54 44.14 -29.64
N LYS A 141 -33.38 45.34 -29.07
CA LYS A 141 -32.69 45.55 -27.79
C LYS A 141 -33.52 45.05 -26.60
N ARG A 142 -32.95 44.22 -25.72
CA ARG A 142 -33.40 44.13 -24.32
C ARG A 142 -32.27 43.86 -23.34
N ARG A 143 -32.26 44.62 -22.23
CA ARG A 143 -31.33 44.45 -21.09
C ARG A 143 -31.86 43.39 -20.13
N ARG A 144 -31.02 42.48 -19.65
CA ARG A 144 -30.72 42.23 -18.20
C ARG A 144 -29.79 41.03 -17.99
N ALA A 145 -29.10 41.06 -16.86
CA ALA A 145 -28.48 39.95 -16.10
C ALA A 145 -27.89 38.77 -16.91
N GLY A 146 -26.55 38.70 -16.97
CA GLY A 146 -25.86 37.47 -17.34
C GLY A 146 -25.73 36.53 -16.14
N SER A 147 -26.03 35.26 -16.34
CA SER A 147 -25.68 34.14 -15.45
C SER A 147 -24.74 33.21 -16.22
N PRO A 148 -23.54 32.87 -15.70
CA PRO A 148 -22.70 31.85 -16.32
C PRO A 148 -23.35 30.46 -16.22
N ALA A 149 -23.13 29.62 -17.23
CA ALA A 149 -23.39 28.18 -17.13
C ALA A 149 -22.26 27.49 -16.35
N PRO A 150 -22.51 26.38 -15.63
CA PRO A 150 -21.49 25.71 -14.83
C PRO A 150 -20.53 24.92 -15.72
N SER A 151 -19.25 25.28 -15.69
CA SER A 151 -18.15 24.45 -16.20
C SER A 151 -17.78 23.39 -15.16
N TYR A 152 -17.93 22.11 -15.49
CA TYR A 152 -17.38 21.03 -14.67
C TYR A 152 -15.85 21.05 -14.73
N THR A 153 -15.22 21.53 -13.66
CA THR A 153 -13.80 21.31 -13.39
C THR A 153 -13.65 20.07 -12.51
N SER A 154 -12.70 19.19 -12.86
CA SER A 154 -12.35 18.06 -12.01
C SER A 154 -11.90 18.57 -10.63
N MET A 155 -12.46 17.97 -9.56
CA MET A 155 -12.00 18.25 -8.20
C MET A 155 -10.66 17.57 -7.98
N LYS A 156 -9.58 18.35 -7.97
CA LYS A 156 -8.39 17.93 -7.22
C LYS A 156 -8.77 17.81 -5.75
N THR A 157 -8.31 16.75 -5.09
CA THR A 157 -8.51 16.50 -3.67
C THR A 157 -7.55 17.34 -2.82
N ASP A 158 -7.73 18.67 -2.85
CA ASP A 158 -7.09 19.58 -1.90
C ASP A 158 -7.51 19.21 -0.46
N PRO A 159 -6.59 18.83 0.44
CA PRO A 159 -6.94 18.46 1.82
C PRO A 159 -7.34 19.66 2.71
N SER A 160 -7.31 20.87 2.16
CA SER A 160 -7.05 22.12 2.91
C SER A 160 -8.22 23.11 3.00
N ASP A 161 -9.32 22.94 2.24
CA ASP A 161 -10.46 23.89 2.27
C ASP A 161 -11.84 23.24 2.47
N THR A 162 -11.95 22.47 3.55
CA THR A 162 -13.18 22.49 4.36
C THR A 162 -12.79 22.68 5.82
N LYS A 163 -13.54 23.50 6.57
CA LYS A 163 -13.33 23.66 8.03
C LYS A 163 -13.88 22.46 8.80
N LEU A 164 -13.20 21.33 8.66
CA LEU A 164 -13.27 20.22 9.60
C LEU A 164 -12.92 20.74 11.00
N ARG A 165 -13.64 20.25 12.02
CA ARG A 165 -13.28 20.49 13.42
C ARG A 165 -12.51 19.30 13.93
N ASP A 166 -11.19 19.37 13.81
CA ASP A 166 -10.31 18.41 14.47
C ASP A 166 -10.48 18.53 15.99
N ILE A 167 -10.89 17.43 16.62
CA ILE A 167 -10.71 17.23 18.06
C ILE A 167 -9.34 16.58 18.22
N GLY A 168 -8.45 17.26 18.96
CA GLY A 168 -7.02 16.93 18.99
C GLY A 168 -6.69 15.67 19.80
N MET A 169 -5.56 15.04 19.44
CA MET A 169 -5.16 13.70 19.91
C MET A 169 -4.99 13.56 21.44
N SER A 170 -6.08 13.18 22.07
CA SER A 170 -6.21 12.50 23.36
C SER A 170 -7.63 11.94 23.43
N GLU A 171 -7.88 10.95 24.29
CA GLU A 171 -9.21 10.37 24.55
C GLU A 171 -10.36 11.40 24.45
N ILE A 172 -11.33 11.17 23.56
CA ILE A 172 -12.42 12.12 23.34
C ILE A 172 -13.36 12.08 24.55
N ASP A 173 -13.16 13.04 25.45
CA ASP A 173 -14.14 13.41 26.47
C ASP A 173 -15.49 13.69 25.80
N CYS A 174 -16.53 13.06 26.34
CA CYS A 174 -17.92 13.27 25.95
C CYS A 174 -18.31 14.76 26.00
N THR A 175 -17.69 15.60 26.84
CA THR A 175 -17.95 17.05 26.84
C THR A 175 -17.47 17.74 25.56
N ALA A 176 -16.30 17.37 25.04
CA ALA A 176 -15.73 17.91 23.80
C ALA A 176 -16.57 17.47 22.59
N LEU A 177 -16.96 16.18 22.55
CA LEU A 177 -17.85 15.66 21.52
C LEU A 177 -19.24 16.31 21.59
N ALA A 178 -19.84 16.43 22.77
CA ALA A 178 -21.13 17.12 22.96
C ALA A 178 -21.09 18.57 22.46
N SER A 179 -20.02 19.31 22.78
CA SER A 179 -19.85 20.69 22.29
C SER A 179 -19.81 20.78 20.76
N THR A 180 -19.28 19.75 20.10
CA THR A 180 -19.20 19.65 18.64
C THR A 180 -20.54 19.25 18.04
N LEU A 181 -21.17 18.19 18.54
CA LEU A 181 -22.47 17.68 18.06
C LEU A 181 -23.61 18.68 18.27
N ASN A 182 -23.60 19.45 19.38
CA ASN A 182 -24.54 20.55 19.64
C ASN A 182 -24.56 21.63 18.54
N SER A 183 -23.49 21.74 17.74
CA SER A 183 -23.46 22.68 16.60
C SER A 183 -24.00 22.12 15.28
N SER A 184 -24.55 20.89 15.30
CA SER A 184 -25.13 20.18 14.14
C SER A 184 -24.19 20.14 12.91
N PRO A 185 -23.00 19.51 13.04
CA PRO A 185 -22.01 19.47 11.97
C PRO A 185 -22.53 18.78 10.70
N ILE A 186 -22.09 19.30 9.54
CA ILE A 186 -22.27 18.66 8.22
C ILE A 186 -21.12 17.67 7.94
N HIS A 187 -19.94 17.95 8.46
CA HIS A 187 -18.77 17.07 8.40
C HIS A 187 -18.22 16.87 9.81
N LEU A 188 -18.02 15.62 10.21
CA LEU A 188 -17.48 15.24 11.52
C LEU A 188 -16.25 14.35 11.30
N GLN A 189 -15.13 14.79 11.86
CA GLN A 189 -13.84 14.13 11.80
C GLN A 189 -13.42 13.79 13.23
N LEU A 190 -13.35 12.49 13.55
CA LEU A 190 -12.89 11.99 14.84
C LEU A 190 -11.74 10.99 14.69
N SER A 191 -11.24 10.74 13.47
CA SER A 191 -10.20 9.73 13.23
C SER A 191 -8.95 9.88 14.12
N TYR A 192 -8.31 8.76 14.45
CA TYR A 192 -7.16 8.65 15.36
C TYR A 192 -7.44 9.05 16.81
N ASN A 193 -8.68 8.87 17.27
CA ASN A 193 -9.07 9.04 18.67
C ASN A 193 -9.86 7.84 19.16
N GLU A 194 -9.45 7.26 20.30
CA GLU A 194 -10.15 6.14 20.92
C GLU A 194 -11.55 6.56 21.42
N LEU A 195 -12.60 5.96 20.85
CA LEU A 195 -13.99 6.30 21.16
C LEU A 195 -14.57 5.33 22.19
N GLN A 196 -14.53 5.75 23.46
CA GLN A 196 -15.19 5.06 24.56
C GLN A 196 -16.71 4.89 24.31
N GLU A 197 -17.32 3.85 24.91
CA GLU A 197 -18.74 3.52 24.75
C GLU A 197 -19.68 4.72 25.01
N SER A 198 -19.35 5.57 25.98
CA SER A 198 -20.11 6.79 26.28
C SER A 198 -20.04 7.84 25.15
N SER A 199 -18.90 7.98 24.49
CA SER A 199 -18.72 8.88 23.34
C SER A 199 -19.35 8.29 22.06
N LEU A 200 -19.29 6.97 21.87
CA LEU A 200 -20.02 6.27 20.81
C LEU A 200 -21.52 6.41 20.98
N LYS A 201 -22.04 6.24 22.20
CA LYS A 201 -23.46 6.44 22.48
C LYS A 201 -23.90 7.87 22.18
N LEU A 202 -23.14 8.87 22.62
CA LEU A 202 -23.44 10.27 22.33
C LEU A 202 -23.46 10.58 20.82
N LEU A 203 -22.59 9.93 20.03
CA LEU A 203 -22.61 9.99 18.58
C LEU A 203 -23.85 9.30 17.98
N SER A 204 -24.23 8.12 18.48
CA SER A 204 -25.46 7.42 18.07
C SER A 204 -26.71 8.25 18.38
N ASP A 205 -26.84 8.77 19.61
CA ASP A 205 -27.95 9.64 20.04
C ASP A 205 -28.10 10.88 19.12
N PHE A 206 -26.97 11.43 18.62
CA PHE A 206 -26.98 12.52 17.64
C PHE A 206 -27.40 12.09 16.23
N LEU A 207 -26.95 10.92 15.76
CA LEU A 207 -27.29 10.37 14.44
C LEU A 207 -28.77 9.97 14.34
N GLU A 208 -29.35 9.44 15.43
CA GLU A 208 -30.79 9.20 15.57
C GLU A 208 -31.60 10.50 15.60
N GLY A 209 -30.99 11.61 16.03
CA GLY A 209 -31.64 12.91 16.13
C GLY A 209 -32.25 13.38 14.80
N PRO A 210 -33.54 13.76 14.76
CA PRO A 210 -34.26 14.05 13.50
C PRO A 210 -33.77 15.31 12.76
N ASN A 211 -32.88 16.09 13.37
CA ASN A 211 -32.22 17.25 12.77
C ASN A 211 -30.79 16.95 12.28
N CYS A 212 -30.31 15.70 12.36
CA CYS A 212 -29.00 15.31 11.85
C CYS A 212 -28.89 15.62 10.35
N ARG A 213 -27.85 16.37 9.95
CA ARG A 213 -27.55 16.75 8.55
C ARG A 213 -26.13 16.35 8.15
N LEU A 214 -25.59 15.33 8.81
CA LEU A 214 -24.24 14.87 8.61
C LEU A 214 -24.09 14.24 7.22
N GLN A 215 -23.19 14.79 6.41
CA GLN A 215 -22.84 14.32 5.07
C GLN A 215 -21.49 13.59 5.05
N THR A 216 -20.61 13.87 6.01
CA THR A 216 -19.31 13.19 6.16
C THR A 216 -19.10 12.76 7.60
N LEU A 217 -18.85 11.47 7.80
CA LEU A 217 -18.47 10.87 9.07
C LEU A 217 -17.15 10.13 8.88
N ARG A 218 -16.10 10.55 9.58
CA ARG A 218 -14.79 9.89 9.59
C ARG A 218 -14.46 9.43 11.00
N LEU A 219 -14.34 8.12 11.16
CA LEU A 219 -14.07 7.40 12.41
C LEU A 219 -12.90 6.41 12.22
N SER A 220 -11.93 6.73 11.36
CA SER A 220 -10.82 5.83 11.10
C SER A 220 -9.88 5.73 12.30
N CYS A 221 -9.37 4.54 12.64
CA CYS A 221 -8.50 4.34 13.80
C CYS A 221 -9.13 4.87 15.11
N CYS A 222 -10.39 4.48 15.37
CA CYS A 222 -11.16 4.92 16.54
C CYS A 222 -11.43 3.82 17.58
N GLY A 223 -10.88 2.62 17.37
CA GLY A 223 -11.09 1.47 18.26
C GLY A 223 -12.43 0.74 18.06
N LEU A 224 -13.12 0.99 16.94
CA LEU A 224 -14.41 0.35 16.66
C LEU A 224 -14.25 -1.16 16.46
N THR A 225 -15.16 -1.91 17.06
CA THR A 225 -15.41 -3.34 16.86
C THR A 225 -16.79 -3.57 16.23
N GLY A 226 -17.08 -4.78 15.74
CA GLY A 226 -18.42 -5.15 15.25
C GLY A 226 -19.57 -4.91 16.25
N ILE A 227 -19.30 -4.99 17.56
CA ILE A 227 -20.28 -4.69 18.63
C ILE A 227 -20.64 -3.20 18.62
N SER A 228 -19.64 -2.32 18.62
CA SER A 228 -19.85 -0.87 18.48
C SER A 228 -20.42 -0.48 17.11
N CYS A 229 -20.03 -1.19 16.05
CA CYS A 229 -20.58 -0.99 14.70
C CYS A 229 -22.10 -1.21 14.71
N SER A 230 -22.59 -2.23 15.41
CA SER A 230 -24.03 -2.49 15.55
C SER A 230 -24.81 -1.33 16.17
N SER A 231 -24.21 -0.61 17.13
CA SER A 231 -24.81 0.58 17.78
C SER A 231 -24.72 1.85 16.92
N LEU A 232 -23.66 1.99 16.12
CA LEU A 232 -23.55 3.05 15.12
C LEU A 232 -24.55 2.83 13.96
N VAL A 233 -24.72 1.58 13.55
CA VAL A 233 -25.58 1.17 12.43
C VAL A 233 -27.06 1.28 12.77
N SER A 234 -27.49 0.95 14.01
CA SER A 234 -28.87 1.20 14.45
C SER A 234 -29.21 2.70 14.42
N ALA A 235 -28.26 3.56 14.80
CA ALA A 235 -28.43 5.01 14.68
C ALA A 235 -28.54 5.47 13.21
N LEU A 236 -27.65 4.99 12.33
CA LEU A 236 -27.71 5.25 10.88
C LEU A 236 -28.98 4.69 10.20
N LYS A 237 -29.57 3.62 10.75
CA LYS A 237 -30.86 3.05 10.30
C LYS A 237 -32.09 3.88 10.74
N SER A 238 -31.96 4.78 11.73
CA SER A 238 -33.10 5.48 12.34
C SER A 238 -33.53 6.77 11.62
N ASN A 239 -32.67 7.33 10.77
CA ASN A 239 -32.90 8.58 10.04
C ASN A 239 -32.69 8.32 8.52
N PRO A 240 -33.41 8.97 7.57
CA PRO A 240 -32.99 9.04 6.17
C PRO A 240 -31.64 9.77 6.07
N SER A 241 -30.55 9.00 6.04
CA SER A 241 -29.19 9.52 6.17
C SER A 241 -28.82 10.49 5.05
N HIS A 242 -28.48 11.72 5.42
CA HIS A 242 -27.80 12.67 4.52
C HIS A 242 -26.33 12.30 4.24
N LEU A 243 -25.86 11.18 4.80
CA LEU A 243 -24.48 10.71 4.76
C LEU A 243 -24.07 10.30 3.34
N LYS A 244 -23.07 11.00 2.81
CA LYS A 244 -22.43 10.77 1.51
C LYS A 244 -21.08 10.07 1.65
N ILE A 245 -20.33 10.40 2.70
CA ILE A 245 -18.96 9.90 2.91
C ILE A 245 -18.90 9.25 4.29
N LEU A 246 -18.54 7.97 4.32
CA LEU A 246 -18.27 7.21 5.54
C LEU A 246 -16.89 6.57 5.47
N ASP A 247 -16.08 6.83 6.49
CA ASP A 247 -14.73 6.29 6.63
C ASP A 247 -14.61 5.60 8.00
N LEU A 248 -14.53 4.27 7.99
CA LEU A 248 -14.35 3.43 9.18
C LEU A 248 -13.01 2.68 9.15
N SER A 249 -12.07 3.10 8.31
CA SER A 249 -10.79 2.40 8.07
C SER A 249 -9.95 2.25 9.35
N GLU A 250 -9.05 1.27 9.46
CA GLU A 250 -8.21 1.00 10.65
C GLU A 250 -9.04 0.70 11.92
N ASN A 251 -10.14 -0.06 11.79
CA ASN A 251 -10.96 -0.51 12.92
C ASN A 251 -11.28 -2.00 12.80
N ASN A 252 -11.21 -2.73 13.92
CA ASN A 252 -11.41 -4.19 13.99
C ASN A 252 -12.90 -4.60 13.88
N LEU A 253 -13.53 -4.24 12.76
CA LEU A 253 -14.95 -4.48 12.49
C LEU A 253 -15.23 -5.97 12.28
N GLN A 254 -14.37 -6.65 11.52
CA GLN A 254 -14.53 -8.04 11.06
C GLN A 254 -15.77 -8.23 10.18
N ASP A 255 -15.91 -9.40 9.56
CA ASP A 255 -17.03 -9.70 8.66
C ASP A 255 -18.40 -9.51 9.34
N SER A 256 -18.54 -9.91 10.61
CA SER A 256 -19.76 -9.67 11.40
C SER A 256 -20.09 -8.19 11.61
N GLY A 257 -19.08 -7.31 11.70
CA GLY A 257 -19.29 -5.86 11.78
C GLY A 257 -19.75 -5.25 10.45
N VAL A 258 -19.30 -5.83 9.33
CA VAL A 258 -19.73 -5.43 7.98
C VAL A 258 -21.10 -5.99 7.63
N GLU A 259 -21.41 -7.24 7.97
CA GLU A 259 -22.74 -7.86 7.79
C GLU A 259 -23.85 -6.99 8.40
N VAL A 260 -23.68 -6.55 9.65
CA VAL A 260 -24.66 -5.67 10.33
C VAL A 260 -24.79 -4.32 9.60
N PHE A 261 -23.67 -3.76 9.13
CA PHE A 261 -23.59 -2.51 8.36
C PHE A 261 -24.22 -2.63 6.96
N CYS A 262 -24.16 -3.78 6.31
CA CYS A 262 -24.81 -4.02 5.01
C CYS A 262 -26.32 -3.78 5.07
N GLY A 263 -26.99 -4.14 6.17
CA GLY A 263 -28.41 -3.81 6.39
C GLY A 263 -28.72 -2.30 6.49
N PHE A 264 -27.72 -1.41 6.56
CA PHE A 264 -27.89 0.04 6.35
C PHE A 264 -27.72 0.42 4.87
N LEU A 265 -26.75 -0.18 4.17
CA LEU A 265 -26.55 0.02 2.72
C LEU A 265 -27.75 -0.44 1.88
N GLU A 266 -28.38 -1.56 2.26
CA GLU A 266 -29.59 -2.12 1.64
C GLU A 266 -30.81 -1.17 1.68
N ARG A 267 -30.80 -0.12 2.51
CA ARG A 267 -31.94 0.81 2.63
C ARG A 267 -32.07 1.71 1.39
N PRO A 268 -33.25 1.84 0.76
CA PRO A 268 -33.47 2.78 -0.35
C PRO A 268 -33.22 4.25 -0.03
N GLU A 269 -33.22 4.64 1.26
CA GLU A 269 -32.87 5.99 1.69
C GLU A 269 -31.34 6.24 1.74
N CYS A 270 -30.51 5.20 1.66
CA CYS A 270 -29.06 5.33 1.71
C CYS A 270 -28.52 6.00 0.44
N ARG A 271 -27.70 7.04 0.62
CA ARG A 271 -27.11 7.88 -0.45
C ARG A 271 -25.59 8.00 -0.31
N LEU A 272 -24.97 6.92 0.14
CA LEU A 272 -23.53 6.86 0.32
C LEU A 272 -22.83 6.88 -1.05
N GLU A 273 -21.91 7.83 -1.21
CA GLU A 273 -21.12 8.11 -2.41
C GLU A 273 -19.66 7.65 -2.23
N THR A 274 -19.13 7.68 -1.00
CA THR A 274 -17.83 7.13 -0.62
C THR A 274 -17.98 6.20 0.59
N LEU A 275 -17.44 4.98 0.49
CA LEU A 275 -17.26 4.04 1.59
C LEU A 275 -15.78 3.64 1.70
N ARG A 276 -15.19 3.80 2.88
CA ARG A 276 -13.84 3.29 3.19
C ARG A 276 -13.86 2.37 4.41
N LEU A 277 -13.37 1.15 4.20
CA LEU A 277 -13.22 0.08 5.19
C LEU A 277 -11.81 -0.55 5.08
N SER A 278 -10.78 0.27 4.78
CA SER A 278 -9.41 -0.24 4.69
C SER A 278 -8.90 -0.67 6.07
N GLY A 279 -8.10 -1.74 6.19
CA GLY A 279 -7.55 -2.16 7.48
C GLY A 279 -8.63 -2.57 8.50
N CYS A 280 -9.70 -3.22 8.04
CA CYS A 280 -10.87 -3.56 8.86
C CYS A 280 -10.99 -5.04 9.28
N SER A 281 -9.99 -5.85 8.94
CA SER A 281 -9.95 -7.31 9.14
C SER A 281 -11.10 -8.03 8.43
N LEU A 282 -11.32 -7.67 7.16
CA LEU A 282 -12.38 -8.21 6.30
C LEU A 282 -11.87 -9.38 5.43
N SER A 283 -12.77 -10.31 5.10
CA SER A 283 -12.51 -11.47 4.22
C SER A 283 -13.47 -11.50 3.00
N GLU A 284 -13.53 -12.64 2.30
CA GLU A 284 -14.48 -12.87 1.20
C GLU A 284 -15.96 -12.75 1.65
N ASP A 285 -16.28 -13.06 2.91
CA ASP A 285 -17.64 -12.95 3.45
C ASP A 285 -18.13 -11.49 3.55
N SER A 286 -17.22 -10.55 3.88
CA SER A 286 -17.51 -9.11 3.76
C SER A 286 -17.78 -8.70 2.32
N CYS A 287 -16.98 -9.17 1.35
CA CYS A 287 -17.20 -8.88 -0.06
C CYS A 287 -18.56 -9.41 -0.53
N SER A 288 -18.93 -10.63 -0.14
CA SER A 288 -20.25 -11.21 -0.41
C SER A 288 -21.39 -10.34 0.15
N SER A 289 -21.28 -9.96 1.42
CA SER A 289 -22.25 -9.12 2.13
C SER A 289 -22.39 -7.71 1.51
N LEU A 290 -21.28 -7.06 1.16
CA LEU A 290 -21.26 -5.74 0.53
C LEU A 290 -21.85 -5.79 -0.89
N VAL A 291 -21.48 -6.80 -1.68
CA VAL A 291 -21.98 -7.01 -3.06
C VAL A 291 -23.48 -7.30 -3.07
N GLN A 292 -24.01 -8.06 -2.09
CA GLN A 292 -25.45 -8.21 -1.92
C GLN A 292 -26.10 -6.83 -1.68
N ALA A 293 -25.59 -6.04 -0.73
CA ALA A 293 -26.18 -4.76 -0.37
C ALA A 293 -26.17 -3.75 -1.53
N PHE A 294 -25.06 -3.65 -2.28
CA PHE A 294 -24.95 -2.78 -3.46
C PHE A 294 -25.82 -3.23 -4.65
N LYS A 295 -26.27 -4.49 -4.67
CA LYS A 295 -27.22 -5.03 -5.66
C LYS A 295 -28.68 -4.83 -5.24
N GLN A 296 -28.99 -4.76 -3.95
CA GLN A 296 -30.35 -4.50 -3.43
C GLN A 296 -30.78 -3.04 -3.60
N ASN A 297 -29.88 -2.10 -3.32
CA ASN A 297 -30.09 -0.67 -3.55
C ASN A 297 -29.08 -0.19 -4.62
N PRO A 298 -29.52 0.20 -5.84
CA PRO A 298 -28.63 0.56 -6.94
C PRO A 298 -27.83 1.81 -6.56
N SER A 299 -26.63 1.56 -6.03
CA SER A 299 -26.02 2.48 -5.07
C SER A 299 -25.56 3.80 -5.71
N TYR A 300 -25.62 4.87 -4.92
CA TYR A 300 -25.02 6.16 -5.27
C TYR A 300 -23.48 6.13 -5.21
N LEU A 301 -22.89 4.97 -4.87
CA LEU A 301 -21.48 4.77 -4.56
C LEU A 301 -20.59 5.03 -5.79
N ARG A 302 -19.63 5.93 -5.58
CA ARG A 302 -18.59 6.34 -6.54
C ARG A 302 -17.21 5.89 -6.09
N GLU A 303 -16.95 5.85 -4.79
CA GLU A 303 -15.66 5.44 -4.23
C GLU A 303 -15.84 4.26 -3.27
N LEU A 304 -15.10 3.18 -3.52
CA LEU A 304 -15.00 2.02 -2.64
C LEU A 304 -13.52 1.74 -2.34
N GLU A 305 -13.19 1.76 -1.05
CA GLU A 305 -11.86 1.52 -0.52
C GLU A 305 -11.91 0.35 0.48
N LEU A 306 -11.25 -0.75 0.13
CA LEU A 306 -11.18 -1.99 0.93
C LEU A 306 -9.73 -2.49 1.13
N SER A 307 -8.72 -1.64 0.89
CA SER A 307 -7.28 -1.96 1.02
C SER A 307 -6.90 -2.54 2.38
N SER A 308 -5.84 -3.35 2.45
CA SER A 308 -5.32 -3.95 3.70
C SER A 308 -6.35 -4.84 4.40
N ASN A 309 -7.01 -5.71 3.63
CA ASN A 309 -7.96 -6.72 4.10
C ASN A 309 -7.72 -8.02 3.32
N GLU A 310 -7.92 -9.18 3.93
CA GLU A 310 -7.61 -10.49 3.33
C GLU A 310 -8.75 -10.99 2.43
N LEU A 311 -9.11 -10.17 1.43
CA LEU A 311 -10.26 -10.40 0.55
C LEU A 311 -10.06 -11.58 -0.43
N GLN A 312 -8.81 -11.81 -0.82
CA GLN A 312 -8.39 -12.86 -1.76
C GLN A 312 -9.04 -12.74 -3.16
N ASP A 313 -8.66 -13.63 -4.08
CA ASP A 313 -9.18 -13.64 -5.45
C ASP A 313 -10.70 -13.85 -5.53
N SER A 314 -11.28 -14.55 -4.55
CA SER A 314 -12.73 -14.75 -4.40
C SER A 314 -13.46 -13.46 -4.03
N GLY A 315 -12.91 -12.65 -3.12
CA GLY A 315 -13.43 -11.32 -2.79
C GLY A 315 -13.42 -10.38 -4.00
N LEU A 316 -12.32 -10.31 -4.76
CA LEU A 316 -12.28 -9.53 -6.00
C LEU A 316 -13.20 -10.12 -7.09
N LYS A 317 -13.40 -11.44 -7.16
CA LYS A 317 -14.38 -12.02 -8.08
C LYS A 317 -15.80 -11.55 -7.74
N LEU A 318 -16.20 -11.57 -6.47
CA LEU A 318 -17.51 -11.07 -6.03
C LEU A 318 -17.69 -9.56 -6.35
N LEU A 319 -16.64 -8.76 -6.17
CA LEU A 319 -16.64 -7.35 -6.58
C LEU A 319 -16.71 -7.18 -8.11
N SER A 320 -16.11 -8.08 -8.88
CA SER A 320 -16.20 -8.11 -10.36
C SER A 320 -17.64 -8.41 -10.80
N ASP A 321 -18.31 -9.38 -10.18
CA ASP A 321 -19.73 -9.68 -10.37
C ASP A 321 -20.65 -8.50 -10.00
N PHE A 322 -20.16 -7.47 -9.31
CA PHE A 322 -20.84 -6.18 -9.09
C PHE A 322 -20.48 -5.12 -10.13
N LEU A 323 -19.22 -5.01 -10.53
CA LEU A 323 -18.78 -4.08 -11.59
C LEU A 323 -19.44 -4.38 -12.95
N GLU A 324 -19.69 -5.65 -13.26
CA GLU A 324 -20.43 -6.09 -14.46
C GLU A 324 -21.91 -5.64 -14.45
N SER A 325 -22.48 -5.32 -13.28
CA SER A 325 -23.88 -4.89 -13.17
C SER A 325 -24.11 -3.56 -13.91
N PRO A 326 -25.11 -3.45 -14.81
CA PRO A 326 -25.40 -2.22 -15.55
C PRO A 326 -25.87 -1.07 -14.64
N ASP A 327 -26.21 -1.34 -13.38
CA ASP A 327 -26.53 -0.34 -12.36
C ASP A 327 -25.32 0.11 -11.53
N CYS A 328 -24.14 -0.51 -11.71
CA CYS A 328 -22.92 -0.04 -11.07
C CYS A 328 -22.49 1.34 -11.60
N ARG A 329 -22.12 2.24 -10.68
CA ARG A 329 -21.76 3.64 -10.96
C ARG A 329 -20.40 4.03 -10.36
N LEU A 330 -19.61 3.04 -9.95
CA LEU A 330 -18.34 3.21 -9.27
C LEU A 330 -17.31 3.90 -10.18
N GLU A 331 -16.66 4.94 -9.65
CA GLU A 331 -15.66 5.78 -10.33
C GLU A 331 -14.24 5.56 -9.77
N THR A 332 -14.11 5.11 -8.52
CA THR A 332 -12.84 4.78 -7.86
C THR A 332 -12.95 3.45 -7.11
N LEU A 333 -12.00 2.54 -7.36
CA LEU A 333 -11.83 1.28 -6.63
C LEU A 333 -10.37 1.15 -6.14
N ARG A 334 -10.20 1.01 -4.83
CA ARG A 334 -8.90 0.81 -4.17
C ARG A 334 -8.88 -0.53 -3.43
N LEU A 335 -7.88 -1.35 -3.74
CA LEU A 335 -7.66 -2.70 -3.21
C LEU A 335 -6.15 -2.94 -2.98
N ILE A 336 -5.48 -2.01 -2.31
CA ILE A 336 -4.05 -2.10 -2.00
C ILE A 336 -3.84 -3.21 -0.97
N SER A 337 -2.94 -4.17 -1.22
CA SER A 337 -2.69 -5.29 -0.29
C SER A 337 -3.96 -6.01 0.15
N CYS A 338 -4.66 -6.59 -0.83
CA CYS A 338 -5.88 -7.38 -0.65
C CYS A 338 -5.68 -8.90 -0.85
N SER A 339 -4.42 -9.36 -0.87
CA SER A 339 -4.02 -10.75 -1.13
C SER A 339 -4.50 -11.28 -2.50
N LEU A 340 -4.45 -10.43 -3.53
CA LEU A 340 -4.89 -10.74 -4.89
C LEU A 340 -3.74 -11.33 -5.73
N LEU A 341 -4.05 -12.30 -6.59
CA LEU A 341 -3.11 -12.97 -7.50
C LEU A 341 -3.53 -12.77 -8.98
N GLU A 342 -2.73 -13.30 -9.92
CA GLU A 342 -2.99 -13.21 -11.36
C GLU A 342 -4.41 -13.64 -11.81
N VAL A 343 -5.05 -14.57 -11.08
CA VAL A 343 -6.30 -15.21 -11.51
C VAL A 343 -7.51 -14.28 -11.38
N SER A 344 -7.55 -13.39 -10.39
CA SER A 344 -8.69 -12.47 -10.20
C SER A 344 -8.75 -11.35 -11.25
N CYS A 345 -7.60 -10.96 -11.82
CA CYS A 345 -7.54 -10.04 -12.95
C CYS A 345 -8.39 -10.50 -14.16
N SER A 346 -8.58 -11.80 -14.35
CA SER A 346 -9.45 -12.34 -15.41
C SER A 346 -10.92 -11.92 -15.24
N SER A 347 -11.43 -11.96 -14.01
CA SER A 347 -12.82 -11.59 -13.68
C SER A 347 -12.99 -10.08 -13.73
N LEU A 348 -12.04 -9.34 -13.17
CA LEU A 348 -12.04 -7.87 -13.18
C LEU A 348 -11.98 -7.31 -14.61
N ALA A 349 -11.09 -7.82 -15.46
CA ALA A 349 -10.98 -7.40 -16.86
C ALA A 349 -12.23 -7.76 -17.68
N SER A 350 -12.91 -8.87 -17.38
CA SER A 350 -14.18 -9.24 -18.02
C SER A 350 -15.30 -8.29 -17.63
N ALA A 351 -15.48 -8.05 -16.31
CA ALA A 351 -16.51 -7.15 -15.79
C ALA A 351 -16.38 -5.71 -16.30
N LEU A 352 -15.15 -5.17 -16.33
CA LEU A 352 -14.85 -3.82 -16.83
C LEU A 352 -15.02 -3.68 -18.35
N LYS A 353 -15.07 -4.78 -19.11
CA LYS A 353 -15.44 -4.80 -20.55
C LYS A 353 -16.94 -4.93 -20.77
N ALA A 354 -17.62 -5.75 -19.96
CA ALA A 354 -19.03 -6.07 -20.13
C ALA A 354 -19.95 -4.87 -19.86
N ASN A 355 -19.54 -3.99 -18.93
CA ASN A 355 -20.22 -2.74 -18.61
C ASN A 355 -19.28 -1.56 -18.98
N PRO A 356 -19.66 -0.64 -19.90
CA PRO A 356 -18.81 0.50 -20.31
C PRO A 356 -18.51 1.42 -19.12
N SER A 357 -17.36 1.16 -18.49
CA SER A 357 -17.20 1.43 -17.07
C SER A 357 -17.19 2.92 -16.72
N TYR A 358 -17.82 3.21 -15.57
CA TYR A 358 -17.70 4.51 -14.91
C TYR A 358 -16.33 4.67 -14.24
N LEU A 359 -15.59 3.58 -14.04
CA LEU A 359 -14.33 3.55 -13.30
C LEU A 359 -13.26 4.44 -13.96
N ARG A 360 -12.80 5.42 -13.19
CA ARG A 360 -11.75 6.39 -13.54
C ARG A 360 -10.46 6.14 -12.80
N GLU A 361 -10.52 5.60 -11.59
CA GLU A 361 -9.34 5.21 -10.82
C GLU A 361 -9.42 3.74 -10.40
N LEU A 362 -8.38 2.99 -10.75
CA LEU A 362 -8.16 1.61 -10.33
C LEU A 362 -6.80 1.52 -9.65
N GLU A 363 -6.80 1.12 -8.38
CA GLU A 363 -5.60 0.94 -7.58
C GLU A 363 -5.55 -0.47 -6.99
N LEU A 364 -4.60 -1.27 -7.46
CA LEU A 364 -4.35 -2.66 -7.05
C LEU A 364 -2.92 -2.86 -6.50
N SER A 365 -2.26 -1.76 -6.12
CA SER A 365 -0.89 -1.73 -5.58
C SER A 365 -0.66 -2.80 -4.49
N SER A 366 0.55 -3.37 -4.41
CA SER A 366 0.95 -4.28 -3.33
C SER A 366 0.16 -5.59 -3.27
N ASN A 367 -0.13 -6.17 -4.45
CA ASN A 367 -0.74 -7.48 -4.70
C ASN A 367 0.07 -8.25 -5.76
N GLU A 368 0.17 -9.57 -5.68
CA GLU A 368 1.02 -10.39 -6.57
C GLU A 368 0.34 -10.72 -7.92
N LEU A 369 -0.03 -9.67 -8.67
CA LEU A 369 -0.73 -9.80 -9.95
C LEU A 369 0.15 -10.37 -11.06
N GLN A 370 1.46 -10.09 -11.02
CA GLN A 370 2.46 -10.51 -12.01
C GLN A 370 2.16 -10.04 -13.45
N ASP A 371 3.03 -10.39 -14.40
CA ASP A 371 2.88 -10.01 -15.82
C ASP A 371 1.62 -10.60 -16.47
N SER A 372 1.19 -11.79 -16.01
CA SER A 372 -0.03 -12.48 -16.41
C SER A 372 -1.29 -11.70 -16.02
N GLY A 373 -1.38 -11.26 -14.76
CA GLY A 373 -2.50 -10.47 -14.25
C GLY A 373 -2.60 -9.11 -14.93
N LEU A 374 -1.49 -8.38 -15.09
CA LEU A 374 -1.53 -7.10 -15.82
C LEU A 374 -1.84 -7.30 -17.31
N LYS A 375 -1.37 -8.37 -17.96
CA LYS A 375 -1.75 -8.65 -19.35
C LYS A 375 -3.26 -8.79 -19.53
N LEU A 376 -3.96 -9.48 -18.62
CA LEU A 376 -5.43 -9.57 -18.65
C LEU A 376 -6.09 -8.19 -18.50
N LEU A 377 -5.55 -7.32 -17.65
CA LEU A 377 -6.02 -5.92 -17.52
C LEU A 377 -5.69 -5.08 -18.77
N CYS A 378 -4.58 -5.34 -19.45
CA CYS A 378 -4.23 -4.66 -20.72
C CYS A 378 -5.26 -4.95 -21.81
N ASP A 379 -5.80 -6.17 -21.88
CA ASP A 379 -6.89 -6.50 -22.81
C ASP A 379 -8.14 -5.63 -22.56
N PHE A 380 -8.36 -5.10 -21.33
CA PHE A 380 -9.42 -4.12 -21.01
C PHE A 380 -9.01 -2.70 -21.39
N LEU A 381 -7.76 -2.29 -21.15
CA LEU A 381 -7.26 -0.97 -21.57
C LEU A 381 -7.31 -0.78 -23.09
N GLU A 382 -7.14 -1.87 -23.87
CA GLU A 382 -7.35 -1.90 -25.33
C GLU A 382 -8.81 -1.67 -25.77
N SER A 383 -9.80 -1.79 -24.87
CA SER A 383 -11.20 -1.52 -25.21
C SER A 383 -11.43 -0.03 -25.52
N PRO A 384 -12.06 0.34 -26.65
CA PRO A 384 -12.37 1.74 -26.97
C PRO A 384 -13.40 2.36 -26.01
N GLU A 385 -14.06 1.56 -25.18
CA GLU A 385 -14.97 2.03 -24.13
C GLU A 385 -14.26 2.24 -22.78
N CYS A 386 -12.98 1.86 -22.66
CA CYS A 386 -12.18 2.12 -21.45
C CYS A 386 -12.03 3.62 -21.22
N ARG A 387 -12.36 4.05 -20.00
CA ARG A 387 -12.42 5.46 -19.54
C ARG A 387 -11.50 5.74 -18.36
N LEU A 388 -10.62 4.80 -18.03
CA LEU A 388 -9.72 4.89 -16.89
C LEU A 388 -8.77 6.08 -17.04
N GLU A 389 -8.65 6.89 -16.00
CA GLU A 389 -7.82 8.10 -15.93
C GLU A 389 -6.60 7.92 -15.01
N THR A 390 -6.70 7.03 -14.01
CA THR A 390 -5.62 6.67 -13.08
C THR A 390 -5.51 5.15 -12.95
N LEU A 391 -4.29 4.62 -13.11
CA LEU A 391 -3.95 3.21 -12.88
C LEU A 391 -2.74 3.11 -11.95
N LYS A 392 -2.91 2.43 -10.80
CA LYS A 392 -1.88 2.30 -9.76
C LYS A 392 -1.61 0.83 -9.45
N LEU A 393 -0.38 0.41 -9.72
CA LEU A 393 0.11 -0.97 -9.63
C LEU A 393 1.50 -0.99 -8.97
N ARG A 394 1.71 -0.17 -7.93
CA ARG A 394 2.98 -0.10 -7.19
C ARG A 394 3.21 -1.42 -6.47
N LEU A 395 4.38 -2.05 -6.62
CA LEU A 395 4.72 -3.35 -6.01
C LEU A 395 3.70 -4.45 -6.40
N CYS A 396 3.62 -4.78 -7.68
CA CYS A 396 2.69 -5.79 -8.22
C CYS A 396 3.36 -7.01 -8.87
N GLY A 397 4.69 -7.16 -8.70
CA GLY A 397 5.47 -8.24 -9.32
C GLY A 397 5.60 -8.10 -10.85
N LEU A 398 5.53 -6.87 -11.36
CA LEU A 398 5.56 -6.59 -12.80
C LEU A 398 6.99 -6.51 -13.32
N SER A 399 7.21 -6.93 -14.58
CA SER A 399 8.51 -6.87 -15.25
C SER A 399 8.49 -6.05 -16.54
N GLU A 400 9.58 -6.14 -17.29
CA GLU A 400 9.70 -5.72 -18.68
C GLU A 400 8.65 -6.34 -19.64
N ILE A 401 8.02 -7.47 -19.27
CA ILE A 401 6.95 -8.11 -20.04
C ILE A 401 5.66 -7.30 -19.91
N SER A 402 5.24 -6.97 -18.69
CA SER A 402 4.13 -6.05 -18.40
C SER A 402 4.22 -4.75 -19.18
N CYS A 403 5.42 -4.15 -19.23
CA CYS A 403 5.69 -2.93 -19.99
C CYS A 403 5.34 -3.06 -21.48
N SER A 404 5.53 -4.25 -22.05
CA SER A 404 5.24 -4.54 -23.45
C SER A 404 3.73 -4.59 -23.72
N SER A 405 2.96 -5.26 -22.85
CA SER A 405 1.50 -5.32 -22.95
C SER A 405 0.85 -3.96 -22.69
N LEU A 406 1.35 -3.21 -21.70
CA LEU A 406 0.83 -1.88 -21.38
C LEU A 406 1.10 -0.88 -22.52
N ALA A 407 2.29 -0.94 -23.15
CA ALA A 407 2.61 -0.13 -24.32
C ALA A 407 1.75 -0.48 -25.55
N SER A 408 1.39 -1.75 -25.76
CA SER A 408 0.38 -2.14 -26.76
C SER A 408 -0.96 -1.49 -26.48
N ALA A 409 -1.42 -1.58 -25.22
CA ALA A 409 -2.76 -1.14 -24.85
C ALA A 409 -2.94 0.37 -24.96
N LEU A 410 -2.01 1.15 -24.38
CA LEU A 410 -2.04 2.61 -24.38
C LEU A 410 -1.77 3.23 -25.77
N LYS A 411 -1.33 2.41 -26.75
CA LYS A 411 -1.15 2.78 -28.15
C LYS A 411 -2.36 2.43 -29.02
N SER A 412 -3.07 1.35 -28.69
CA SER A 412 -4.26 0.88 -29.42
C SER A 412 -5.52 1.70 -29.10
N ASN A 413 -5.66 2.14 -27.84
CA ASN A 413 -6.68 3.09 -27.42
C ASN A 413 -6.00 4.43 -27.06
N PRO A 414 -6.30 5.56 -27.73
CA PRO A 414 -5.72 6.88 -27.42
C PRO A 414 -6.21 7.37 -26.05
N SER A 415 -5.51 6.91 -25.02
CA SER A 415 -6.11 6.66 -23.71
C SER A 415 -6.53 7.92 -22.94
N TYR A 416 -7.56 7.74 -22.11
CA TYR A 416 -7.96 8.72 -21.10
C TYR A 416 -6.99 8.76 -19.90
N LEU A 417 -5.96 7.90 -19.89
CA LEU A 417 -5.03 7.72 -18.78
C LEU A 417 -4.14 8.96 -18.61
N LYS A 418 -4.24 9.57 -17.44
CA LYS A 418 -3.50 10.74 -16.96
C LYS A 418 -2.45 10.37 -15.93
N GLU A 419 -2.69 9.33 -15.13
CA GLU A 419 -1.79 8.91 -14.05
C GLU A 419 -1.46 7.42 -14.18
N LEU A 420 -0.17 7.11 -14.22
CA LEU A 420 0.36 5.75 -14.25
C LEU A 420 1.45 5.60 -13.18
N GLU A 421 1.21 4.70 -12.23
CA GLU A 421 2.09 4.41 -11.09
C GLU A 421 2.50 2.93 -11.14
N LEU A 422 3.77 2.68 -11.44
CA LEU A 422 4.38 1.36 -11.53
C LEU A 422 5.60 1.20 -10.61
N SER A 423 5.81 2.12 -9.65
CA SER A 423 6.96 2.10 -8.74
C SER A 423 7.10 0.75 -7.98
N TYR A 424 8.30 0.40 -7.53
CA TYR A 424 8.60 -0.83 -6.79
C TYR A 424 8.29 -2.11 -7.58
N ASN A 425 8.52 -2.10 -8.90
CA ASN A 425 8.42 -3.26 -9.79
C ASN A 425 9.72 -3.41 -10.60
N GLU A 426 10.15 -4.64 -10.90
CA GLU A 426 11.44 -4.92 -11.57
C GLU A 426 11.36 -4.74 -13.10
N LEU A 427 10.94 -3.54 -13.52
CA LEU A 427 10.71 -3.19 -14.92
C LEU A 427 11.99 -3.16 -15.76
N GLN A 428 13.11 -2.76 -15.13
CA GLN A 428 14.42 -2.56 -15.76
C GLN A 428 14.40 -1.54 -16.92
N ASP A 429 15.58 -1.24 -17.48
CA ASP A 429 15.70 -0.35 -18.62
C ASP A 429 14.94 -0.86 -19.86
N SER A 430 14.89 -2.18 -20.06
CA SER A 430 14.20 -2.81 -21.19
C SER A 430 12.66 -2.64 -21.12
N GLY A 431 12.09 -2.59 -19.91
CA GLY A 431 10.69 -2.25 -19.71
C GLY A 431 10.39 -0.79 -20.04
N VAL A 432 11.20 0.14 -19.55
CA VAL A 432 11.02 1.58 -19.82
C VAL A 432 11.24 1.91 -21.30
N GLU A 433 12.20 1.28 -21.98
CA GLU A 433 12.36 1.39 -23.44
C GLU A 433 11.07 0.99 -24.19
N ARG A 434 10.42 -0.11 -23.79
CA ARG A 434 9.16 -0.57 -24.39
C ARG A 434 7.99 0.36 -24.07
N LEU A 435 7.91 0.92 -22.86
CA LEU A 435 6.93 1.96 -22.51
C LEU A 435 7.13 3.24 -23.34
N CYS A 436 8.37 3.64 -23.63
CA CYS A 436 8.64 4.82 -24.47
C CYS A 436 8.04 4.68 -25.88
N GLY A 437 7.89 3.45 -26.40
CA GLY A 437 7.28 3.16 -27.71
C GLY A 437 5.79 3.52 -27.88
N PHE A 438 5.08 3.94 -26.82
CA PHE A 438 3.76 4.60 -26.95
C PHE A 438 3.81 6.12 -26.72
N LEU A 439 4.80 6.61 -25.96
CA LEU A 439 5.04 8.05 -25.74
C LEU A 439 5.55 8.78 -27.00
N GLU A 440 5.97 8.05 -28.03
CA GLU A 440 6.23 8.59 -29.38
C GLU A 440 4.95 8.87 -30.20
N GLY A 441 3.77 8.44 -29.72
CA GLY A 441 2.49 8.67 -30.39
C GLY A 441 1.99 10.13 -30.25
N PRO A 442 1.13 10.62 -31.15
CA PRO A 442 0.60 11.99 -31.05
C PRO A 442 -0.55 12.15 -30.04
N ASP A 443 -1.20 11.07 -29.62
CA ASP A 443 -2.52 11.10 -28.95
C ASP A 443 -2.49 10.76 -27.44
N TRP A 444 -1.33 10.45 -26.84
CA TRP A 444 -1.25 10.15 -25.40
C TRP A 444 -1.53 11.38 -24.53
N ARG A 445 -2.07 11.17 -23.32
CA ARG A 445 -2.54 12.23 -22.41
C ARG A 445 -2.02 12.14 -20.98
N LEU A 446 -1.05 11.28 -20.74
CA LEU A 446 -0.42 11.05 -19.45
C LEU A 446 0.14 12.37 -18.87
N GLU A 447 -0.35 12.77 -17.71
CA GLU A 447 0.09 13.94 -16.95
C GLU A 447 1.05 13.57 -15.82
N THR A 448 1.03 12.32 -15.34
CA THR A 448 1.82 11.80 -14.23
C THR A 448 2.34 10.40 -14.53
N LEU A 449 3.67 10.22 -14.45
CA LEU A 449 4.34 8.93 -14.60
C LEU A 449 5.26 8.69 -13.40
N ARG A 450 5.11 7.54 -12.74
CA ARG A 450 5.88 7.19 -11.55
C ARG A 450 6.50 5.80 -11.67
N LEU A 451 7.83 5.77 -11.52
CA LEU A 451 8.71 4.62 -11.72
C LEU A 451 9.82 4.59 -10.64
N SER A 452 9.50 4.95 -9.39
CA SER A 452 10.46 4.91 -8.28
C SER A 452 10.81 3.46 -7.93
N CYS A 453 12.07 3.15 -7.60
CA CYS A 453 12.51 1.77 -7.31
C CYS A 453 12.14 0.77 -8.42
N CYS A 454 12.47 1.08 -9.69
CA CYS A 454 12.15 0.22 -10.84
C CYS A 454 13.37 -0.44 -11.52
N SER A 455 14.53 -0.42 -10.84
CA SER A 455 15.81 -0.92 -11.36
C SER A 455 16.27 -0.23 -12.64
N LEU A 456 16.08 1.09 -12.71
CA LEU A 456 16.38 1.91 -13.89
C LEU A 456 17.80 2.52 -13.83
N SER A 457 18.41 2.75 -15.00
CA SER A 457 19.74 3.38 -15.13
C SER A 457 19.72 4.62 -16.05
N GLU A 458 20.91 5.05 -16.50
CA GLU A 458 21.08 6.07 -17.53
C GLU A 458 20.39 5.71 -18.87
N ILE A 459 20.17 4.42 -19.16
CA ILE A 459 19.52 3.94 -20.38
C ILE A 459 18.04 4.34 -20.37
N SER A 460 17.31 4.10 -19.27
CA SER A 460 15.94 4.59 -19.09
C SER A 460 15.83 6.11 -19.24
N CYS A 461 16.79 6.86 -18.70
CA CYS A 461 16.82 8.31 -18.83
C CYS A 461 16.96 8.75 -20.30
N SER A 462 17.79 8.05 -21.08
CA SER A 462 17.93 8.28 -22.53
C SER A 462 16.60 8.06 -23.26
N SER A 463 15.97 6.90 -23.05
CA SER A 463 14.69 6.55 -23.69
C SER A 463 13.57 7.54 -23.34
N LEU A 464 13.43 7.89 -22.05
CA LEU A 464 12.45 8.87 -21.57
C LEU A 464 12.73 10.27 -22.14
N ALA A 465 13.98 10.74 -22.13
CA ALA A 465 14.35 12.04 -22.66
C ALA A 465 14.07 12.16 -24.17
N LEU A 466 14.31 11.09 -24.94
CA LEU A 466 14.01 11.05 -26.37
C LEU A 466 12.49 11.07 -26.64
N ALA A 467 11.72 10.21 -25.97
CA ALA A 467 10.27 10.11 -26.18
C ALA A 467 9.50 11.36 -25.72
N LEU A 468 9.91 11.97 -24.60
CA LEU A 468 9.28 13.21 -24.09
C LEU A 468 9.68 14.46 -24.91
N LYS A 469 10.76 14.39 -25.70
CA LYS A 469 11.25 15.47 -26.57
C LYS A 469 10.73 15.37 -28.01
N SER A 470 10.32 14.19 -28.48
CA SER A 470 9.79 13.96 -29.83
C SER A 470 8.33 14.40 -30.01
N THR A 471 7.55 14.41 -28.93
CA THR A 471 6.11 14.73 -28.93
C THR A 471 5.80 15.98 -28.09
N PRO A 472 4.62 16.64 -28.25
CA PRO A 472 4.24 17.80 -27.44
C PRO A 472 3.77 17.39 -26.03
N SER A 473 4.67 16.78 -25.25
CA SER A 473 4.46 16.14 -23.95
C SER A 473 3.40 16.78 -23.05
N TYR A 474 2.44 15.97 -22.59
CA TYR A 474 1.43 16.38 -21.58
C TYR A 474 1.90 16.17 -20.14
N LEU A 475 3.07 15.57 -19.95
CA LEU A 475 3.60 15.18 -18.65
C LEU A 475 3.91 16.42 -17.79
N LYS A 476 3.31 16.45 -16.60
CA LYS A 476 3.48 17.47 -15.56
C LYS A 476 4.27 16.92 -14.38
N GLU A 477 4.13 15.64 -14.05
CA GLU A 477 4.85 14.99 -12.95
C GLU A 477 5.62 13.76 -13.44
N LEU A 478 6.91 13.70 -13.09
CA LEU A 478 7.79 12.57 -13.34
C LEU A 478 8.52 12.18 -12.04
N GLU A 479 8.31 10.95 -11.59
CA GLU A 479 8.92 10.37 -10.39
C GLU A 479 9.82 9.20 -10.78
N LEU A 480 11.13 9.33 -10.54
CA LEU A 480 12.17 8.34 -10.84
C LEU A 480 13.08 8.06 -9.62
N SER A 481 12.68 8.46 -8.41
CA SER A 481 13.46 8.30 -7.18
C SER A 481 13.93 6.85 -6.93
N SER A 482 15.06 6.69 -6.27
CA SER A 482 15.63 5.40 -5.85
C SER A 482 15.90 4.45 -7.02
N ASN A 483 16.47 4.99 -8.10
CA ASN A 483 16.99 4.26 -9.27
C ASN A 483 18.44 4.68 -9.53
N GLU A 484 19.29 3.83 -10.12
CA GLU A 484 20.72 4.12 -10.33
C GLU A 484 21.00 4.95 -11.61
N LEU A 485 20.27 6.06 -11.75
CA LEU A 485 20.27 6.93 -12.94
C LEU A 485 21.62 7.61 -13.20
N GLN A 486 22.35 7.93 -12.13
CA GLN A 486 23.65 8.62 -12.14
C GLN A 486 23.62 10.01 -12.82
N ASP A 487 24.76 10.71 -12.80
CA ASP A 487 24.88 12.05 -13.38
C ASP A 487 24.72 12.07 -14.91
N SER A 488 25.07 10.97 -15.58
CA SER A 488 24.89 10.76 -17.02
C SER A 488 23.41 10.69 -17.39
N GLY A 489 22.60 9.89 -16.69
CA GLY A 489 21.17 9.79 -16.92
C GLY A 489 20.44 11.11 -16.67
N VAL A 490 20.69 11.75 -15.53
CA VAL A 490 20.06 13.05 -15.22
C VAL A 490 20.47 14.16 -16.18
N LYS A 491 21.70 14.12 -16.73
CA LYS A 491 22.09 15.04 -17.81
C LYS A 491 21.25 14.87 -19.07
N LEU A 492 20.91 13.64 -19.47
CA LEU A 492 19.99 13.39 -20.61
C LEU A 492 18.58 13.91 -20.32
N LEU A 493 18.11 13.86 -19.06
CA LEU A 493 16.85 14.51 -18.66
C LEU A 493 16.96 16.05 -18.71
N CYS A 494 18.12 16.64 -18.43
CA CYS A 494 18.35 18.09 -18.58
C CYS A 494 18.18 18.54 -20.05
N ASP A 495 18.70 17.77 -21.02
CA ASP A 495 18.48 18.01 -22.45
C ASP A 495 16.99 18.00 -22.85
N PHE A 496 16.10 17.38 -22.05
CA PHE A 496 14.65 17.48 -22.20
C PHE A 496 14.05 18.68 -21.45
N LEU A 497 14.49 19.00 -20.24
CA LEU A 497 14.05 20.19 -19.49
C LEU A 497 14.34 21.51 -20.23
N GLU A 498 15.47 21.59 -20.94
CA GLU A 498 15.81 22.71 -21.83
C GLU A 498 14.89 22.84 -23.06
N SER A 499 14.11 21.82 -23.38
CA SER A 499 13.20 21.85 -24.53
C SER A 499 12.06 22.86 -24.31
N PRO A 500 11.77 23.76 -25.28
CA PRO A 500 10.66 24.72 -25.16
C PRO A 500 9.27 24.03 -25.12
N ASN A 501 9.20 22.75 -25.48
CA ASN A 501 8.00 21.92 -25.39
C ASN A 501 7.80 21.27 -24.01
N CYS A 502 8.78 21.35 -23.10
CA CYS A 502 8.68 20.74 -21.77
C CYS A 502 7.56 21.39 -20.95
N LYS A 503 6.58 20.59 -20.52
CA LYS A 503 5.47 21.02 -19.66
C LYS A 503 5.61 20.59 -18.20
N LEU A 504 6.73 19.95 -17.84
CA LEU A 504 6.94 19.34 -16.52
C LEU A 504 6.89 20.40 -15.40
N GLU A 505 6.02 20.18 -14.42
CA GLU A 505 5.81 21.01 -13.23
C GLU A 505 6.47 20.41 -11.97
N THR A 506 6.61 19.09 -11.92
CA THR A 506 7.23 18.33 -10.83
C THR A 506 8.22 17.29 -11.36
N LEU A 507 9.42 17.25 -10.78
CA LEU A 507 10.44 16.22 -11.03
C LEU A 507 10.99 15.69 -9.72
N ARG A 508 10.93 14.37 -9.51
CA ARG A 508 11.43 13.71 -8.29
C ARG A 508 12.52 12.70 -8.65
N LEU A 509 13.69 12.92 -8.05
CA LEU A 509 14.97 12.23 -8.29
C LEU A 509 15.68 11.96 -6.96
N ASN A 510 14.93 11.64 -5.90
CA ASN A 510 15.50 11.38 -4.59
C ASN A 510 16.32 10.08 -4.62
N GLY A 511 17.53 10.05 -4.06
CA GLY A 511 18.33 8.83 -3.99
C GLY A 511 18.83 8.28 -5.34
N CYS A 512 18.80 9.07 -6.42
CA CYS A 512 19.22 8.64 -7.77
C CYS A 512 20.75 8.56 -8.00
N SER A 513 21.55 8.44 -6.92
CA SER A 513 23.02 8.44 -6.92
C SER A 513 23.69 9.70 -7.51
N LEU A 514 23.02 10.86 -7.46
CA LEU A 514 23.47 12.11 -8.09
C LEU A 514 24.57 12.85 -7.32
N SER A 515 25.39 13.64 -8.05
CA SER A 515 26.48 14.47 -7.51
C SER A 515 26.39 15.95 -7.93
N GLU A 516 27.47 16.72 -7.75
CA GLU A 516 27.63 18.09 -8.25
C GLU A 516 27.38 18.21 -9.76
N ILE A 517 27.69 17.17 -10.54
CA ILE A 517 27.54 17.18 -12.00
C ILE A 517 26.05 17.26 -12.38
N SER A 518 25.19 16.49 -11.73
CA SER A 518 23.73 16.63 -11.86
C SER A 518 23.24 18.00 -11.40
N CYS A 519 23.68 18.49 -10.24
CA CYS A 519 23.22 19.79 -9.73
C CYS A 519 23.60 20.94 -10.67
N SER A 520 24.79 20.90 -11.25
CA SER A 520 25.23 21.90 -12.23
C SER A 520 24.50 21.78 -13.57
N SER A 521 24.15 20.57 -14.00
CA SER A 521 23.36 20.35 -15.23
C SER A 521 21.91 20.80 -15.05
N LEU A 522 21.27 20.43 -13.93
CA LEU A 522 19.93 20.86 -13.55
C LEU A 522 19.84 22.38 -13.38
N ALA A 523 20.86 23.01 -12.76
CA ALA A 523 20.90 24.47 -12.64
C ALA A 523 20.91 25.17 -14.01
N LEU A 524 21.78 24.73 -14.93
CA LEU A 524 21.84 25.28 -16.29
C LEU A 524 20.53 25.07 -17.07
N ALA A 525 19.88 23.93 -16.92
CA ALA A 525 18.58 23.66 -17.57
C ALA A 525 17.45 24.56 -17.01
N LEU A 526 17.45 24.82 -15.70
CA LEU A 526 16.49 25.71 -15.02
C LEU A 526 16.74 27.20 -15.28
N GLU A 527 17.95 27.60 -15.68
CA GLU A 527 18.30 28.95 -16.11
C GLU A 527 18.03 29.18 -17.61
N SER A 528 18.35 28.20 -18.46
CA SER A 528 18.34 28.33 -19.93
C SER A 528 16.92 28.34 -20.52
N ASN A 529 16.00 27.60 -19.89
CA ASN A 529 14.58 27.63 -20.18
C ASN A 529 13.87 28.08 -18.90
N PRO A 530 12.97 29.10 -18.93
CA PRO A 530 12.09 29.42 -17.79
C PRO A 530 11.05 28.30 -17.65
N SER A 531 11.52 27.14 -17.20
CA SER A 531 10.82 25.87 -17.19
C SER A 531 9.52 25.96 -16.40
N ARG A 532 8.59 25.01 -16.63
CA ARG A 532 7.38 24.95 -15.82
C ARG A 532 7.61 24.34 -14.44
N LEU A 533 8.84 23.95 -14.12
CA LEU A 533 9.18 23.21 -12.92
C LEU A 533 9.00 24.08 -11.67
N LYS A 534 8.07 23.67 -10.82
CA LYS A 534 7.72 24.26 -9.52
C LYS A 534 8.26 23.43 -8.37
N GLU A 535 8.28 22.11 -8.53
CA GLU A 535 8.74 21.16 -7.52
C GLU A 535 9.91 20.35 -8.07
N LEU A 536 11.04 20.36 -7.36
CA LEU A 536 12.19 19.52 -7.64
C LEU A 536 12.63 18.81 -6.37
N GLN A 537 12.71 17.47 -6.40
CA GLN A 537 13.18 16.68 -5.26
C GLN A 537 14.49 15.95 -5.59
N LEU A 538 15.52 16.21 -4.77
CA LEU A 538 16.90 15.74 -4.88
C LEU A 538 17.44 15.23 -3.53
N SER A 539 16.58 14.92 -2.56
CA SER A 539 17.01 14.40 -1.25
C SER A 539 17.65 13.01 -1.37
N ASN A 540 18.38 12.58 -0.34
CA ASN A 540 19.07 11.29 -0.28
C ASN A 540 20.15 11.06 -1.38
N ASN A 541 20.54 12.10 -2.12
CA ASN A 541 21.66 12.08 -3.08
C ASN A 541 23.00 12.48 -2.42
N LYS A 542 24.11 12.27 -3.14
CA LYS A 542 25.49 12.43 -2.63
C LYS A 542 25.98 13.89 -2.68
N LEU A 543 25.10 14.83 -2.30
CA LEU A 543 25.28 16.27 -2.45
C LEU A 543 25.88 16.92 -1.18
N GLN A 544 26.85 17.81 -1.34
CA GLN A 544 27.50 18.54 -0.25
C GLN A 544 26.91 19.95 -0.08
N GLY A 545 27.33 20.64 0.99
CA GLY A 545 26.78 21.95 1.37
C GLY A 545 26.95 23.06 0.34
N SER A 546 27.99 23.00 -0.50
CA SER A 546 28.24 23.96 -1.60
C SER A 546 27.21 23.84 -2.73
N GLU A 547 26.90 22.62 -3.16
CA GLU A 547 25.93 22.35 -4.23
C GLU A 547 24.50 22.56 -3.74
N VAL A 548 24.20 22.15 -2.51
CA VAL A 548 22.94 22.50 -1.80
C VAL A 548 22.74 24.01 -1.80
N LYS A 549 23.78 24.78 -1.49
CA LYS A 549 23.72 26.25 -1.54
C LYS A 549 23.50 26.75 -2.97
N LYS A 550 24.25 26.26 -3.96
CA LYS A 550 24.10 26.66 -5.38
C LYS A 550 22.66 26.45 -5.89
N MET A 551 22.04 25.32 -5.55
CA MET A 551 20.63 25.06 -5.89
C MET A 551 19.66 25.94 -5.10
N SER A 552 19.98 26.31 -3.85
CA SER A 552 19.17 27.22 -3.04
C SER A 552 19.24 28.68 -3.53
N ASP A 553 20.44 29.15 -3.89
CA ASP A 553 20.66 30.48 -4.47
C ASP A 553 19.93 30.62 -5.82
N LEU A 554 19.83 29.52 -6.58
CA LEU A 554 19.01 29.41 -7.80
C LEU A 554 17.50 29.45 -7.53
N VAL A 555 16.99 28.83 -6.45
CA VAL A 555 15.57 28.96 -6.06
C VAL A 555 15.20 30.43 -5.82
N GLU A 556 16.11 31.24 -5.29
CA GLU A 556 15.91 32.69 -5.13
C GLU A 556 16.20 33.52 -6.40
N SER A 557 16.57 32.91 -7.53
CA SER A 557 16.85 33.61 -8.78
C SER A 557 15.56 34.17 -9.41
N PRO A 558 15.55 35.41 -9.93
CA PRO A 558 14.35 36.02 -10.50
C PRO A 558 13.85 35.33 -11.78
N ASN A 559 14.72 34.61 -12.48
CA ASN A 559 14.37 33.83 -13.68
C ASN A 559 13.90 32.41 -13.35
N CYS A 560 14.16 31.90 -12.14
CA CYS A 560 13.80 30.55 -11.75
C CYS A 560 12.33 30.48 -11.31
N ARG A 561 11.56 29.57 -11.94
CA ARG A 561 10.15 29.32 -11.62
C ARG A 561 9.92 28.31 -10.50
N LEU A 562 10.98 27.70 -9.99
CA LEU A 562 10.90 26.74 -8.91
C LEU A 562 10.29 27.40 -7.66
N GLU A 563 9.25 26.76 -7.12
CA GLU A 563 8.46 27.18 -5.96
C GLU A 563 8.95 26.42 -4.70
N THR A 564 9.31 25.14 -4.86
CA THR A 564 9.83 24.24 -3.83
C THR A 564 11.00 23.39 -4.34
N LEU A 565 12.05 23.32 -3.53
CA LEU A 565 13.20 22.44 -3.73
C LEU A 565 13.40 21.58 -2.47
N TRP A 566 13.34 20.26 -2.62
CA TRP A 566 13.72 19.33 -1.54
C TRP A 566 15.13 18.82 -1.78
N VAL A 567 16.10 19.23 -0.97
CA VAL A 567 17.51 18.83 -1.14
C VAL A 567 18.16 18.56 0.22
N ALA A 568 18.96 17.49 0.31
CA ALA A 568 19.62 17.05 1.55
C ALA A 568 18.67 16.97 2.78
N GLY A 569 17.42 16.53 2.58
CA GLY A 569 16.41 16.42 3.64
C GLY A 569 15.83 17.76 4.11
N ARG A 570 16.07 18.86 3.38
CA ARG A 570 15.54 20.19 3.66
C ARG A 570 14.64 20.65 2.53
N LEU A 571 13.53 21.29 2.88
CA LEU A 571 12.72 22.07 1.96
C LEU A 571 13.29 23.50 1.89
N VAL A 572 13.49 23.99 0.67
CA VAL A 572 13.77 25.40 0.35
C VAL A 572 12.59 25.91 -0.47
N GLU A 573 11.84 26.85 0.10
CA GLU A 573 10.69 27.49 -0.56
C GLU A 573 11.14 28.80 -1.23
N ALA A 574 10.51 29.15 -2.35
CA ALA A 574 10.77 30.38 -3.06
C ALA A 574 10.11 31.58 -2.36
N ASP A 575 10.93 32.41 -1.72
CA ASP A 575 10.54 33.71 -1.16
C ASP A 575 10.21 34.71 -2.29
N PRO A 576 8.93 35.12 -2.47
CA PRO A 576 8.52 35.98 -3.57
C PRO A 576 9.02 37.42 -3.41
N ASP A 577 9.18 37.91 -2.17
CA ASP A 577 9.65 39.26 -1.89
C ASP A 577 11.15 39.37 -2.18
N LYS A 578 11.95 38.34 -1.83
CA LYS A 578 13.35 38.24 -2.28
C LYS A 578 13.48 38.12 -3.79
N LYS A 579 12.64 37.31 -4.47
CA LYS A 579 12.64 37.25 -5.94
C LYS A 579 12.32 38.61 -6.55
N ALA A 580 11.37 39.35 -6.01
CA ALA A 580 11.05 40.72 -6.45
C ALA A 580 12.21 41.69 -6.21
N LEU A 581 12.83 41.68 -5.02
CA LEU A 581 13.99 42.51 -4.69
C LEU A 581 15.19 42.21 -5.60
N LYS A 582 15.51 40.93 -5.82
CA LYS A 582 16.57 40.50 -6.76
C LYS A 582 16.25 40.91 -8.21
N SER A 583 15.00 40.79 -8.66
CA SER A 583 14.56 41.29 -9.97
C SER A 583 14.80 42.80 -10.12
N GLN A 584 14.41 43.58 -9.11
CA GLN A 584 14.51 45.03 -9.11
C GLN A 584 15.98 45.50 -9.09
N TYR A 585 16.84 44.82 -8.33
CA TYR A 585 18.29 45.03 -8.37
C TYR A 585 18.88 44.72 -9.75
N PHE A 586 18.51 43.59 -10.37
CA PHE A 586 19.03 43.20 -11.68
C PHE A 586 18.65 44.20 -12.78
N LEU A 587 17.43 44.74 -12.73
CA LEU A 587 16.98 45.81 -13.63
C LEU A 587 17.80 47.09 -13.42
N SER A 588 18.03 47.52 -12.18
CA SER A 588 18.85 48.72 -11.89
C SER A 588 20.30 48.60 -12.39
N LEU A 589 20.88 47.40 -12.36
CA LEU A 589 22.23 47.13 -12.87
C LEU A 589 22.31 47.11 -14.41
N SER A 590 21.17 47.14 -15.12
CA SER A 590 21.14 47.12 -16.59
C SER A 590 21.03 48.50 -17.25
N GLU A 591 20.82 49.58 -16.47
CA GLU A 591 20.69 50.96 -17.01
C GLU A 591 21.97 51.81 -16.83
N ASP A 592 22.78 51.60 -15.78
CA ASP A 592 23.92 52.47 -15.43
C ASP A 592 25.29 52.01 -16.01
N CYS A 593 25.51 52.29 -17.30
CA CYS A 593 26.78 52.07 -17.97
C CYS A 593 27.78 53.25 -17.85
N VAL A 594 28.13 53.67 -16.62
CA VAL A 594 29.19 54.68 -16.37
C VAL A 594 30.07 54.30 -15.17
N VAL A 595 31.38 54.14 -15.40
CA VAL A 595 32.39 53.89 -14.37
C VAL A 595 33.18 55.17 -14.03
N PRO A 596 33.28 55.53 -12.74
CA PRO A 596 34.44 56.23 -12.18
C PRO A 596 35.31 55.30 -11.30
N GLN A 597 36.57 55.69 -11.04
CA GLN A 597 37.55 54.92 -10.26
C GLN A 597 37.80 55.47 -8.85
N ASP A 598 38.45 54.65 -8.00
CA ASP A 598 38.80 54.88 -6.58
C ASP A 598 37.56 55.04 -5.66
N VAL A 599 37.56 54.63 -4.38
CA VAL A 599 38.67 54.56 -3.40
C VAL A 599 38.85 53.14 -2.82
N ARG A 600 39.96 52.97 -2.10
CA ARG A 600 40.56 51.74 -1.57
C ARG A 600 40.13 51.38 -0.14
N ASP A 601 40.45 50.15 0.23
CA ASP A 601 40.74 49.62 1.58
C ASP A 601 39.65 49.76 2.67
N GLU A 602 38.95 48.67 2.98
CA GLU A 602 39.10 48.00 4.28
C GLU A 602 38.63 46.52 4.21
N GLU A 603 39.44 45.62 4.76
CA GLU A 603 39.19 44.17 4.84
C GLU A 603 39.13 43.75 6.34
N GLU A 604 38.55 42.58 6.63
CA GLU A 604 38.39 42.00 7.98
C GLU A 604 37.62 42.81 9.06
N LYS A 605 36.34 42.46 9.25
CA LYS A 605 35.86 41.92 10.55
C LYS A 605 34.45 41.33 10.50
N ALA A 606 34.32 40.09 10.96
CA ALA A 606 33.05 39.52 11.37
C ALA A 606 32.77 39.78 12.86
N PRO A 607 31.55 40.17 13.25
CA PRO A 607 31.05 40.04 14.61
C PRO A 607 30.11 38.83 14.70
N SER A 608 30.61 37.70 15.18
CA SER A 608 29.82 36.50 15.46
C SER A 608 28.98 36.69 16.73
N LEU A 609 27.71 37.11 16.60
CA LEU A 609 26.79 37.13 17.74
C LEU A 609 25.30 37.13 17.33
N PHE A 610 24.80 35.94 16.98
CA PHE A 610 23.37 35.64 16.98
C PHE A 610 23.14 34.39 17.83
N THR A 611 22.43 34.56 18.95
CA THR A 611 21.96 33.47 19.81
C THR A 611 20.71 32.83 19.22
N PRO A 612 20.60 31.50 19.15
CA PRO A 612 19.41 30.82 18.65
C PRO A 612 18.27 30.89 19.68
N GLU A 613 17.40 31.88 19.58
CA GLU A 613 16.13 31.89 20.31
C GLU A 613 15.05 31.04 19.62
N LYS A 614 14.09 30.58 20.43
CA LYS A 614 13.16 29.50 20.13
C LYS A 614 12.15 29.85 19.03
N THR A 615 12.17 29.09 17.92
CA THR A 615 11.01 28.92 17.02
C THR A 615 10.52 27.47 17.08
N GLY A 616 9.47 27.21 17.87
CA GLY A 616 8.93 25.86 18.07
C GLY A 616 7.73 25.52 17.18
N SER A 617 7.58 24.23 16.85
CA SER A 617 6.34 23.60 16.33
C SER A 617 5.68 24.30 15.12
N THR A 618 6.07 23.93 13.90
CA THR A 618 5.35 22.84 13.22
C THR A 618 6.19 21.60 12.92
N TYR A 619 7.48 21.75 12.64
CA TYR A 619 8.37 20.64 12.25
C TYR A 619 8.41 19.47 13.26
N SER A 620 8.25 19.75 14.55
CA SER A 620 8.19 18.72 15.60
C SER A 620 6.95 17.81 15.50
N LYS A 621 5.91 18.17 14.74
CA LYS A 621 4.73 17.31 14.49
C LYS A 621 4.92 16.41 13.28
N ILE A 622 5.46 16.92 12.18
CA ILE A 622 5.72 16.14 10.96
C ILE A 622 6.87 15.16 11.19
N TRP A 623 7.98 15.62 11.79
CA TRP A 623 9.06 14.71 12.21
C TRP A 623 8.63 13.79 13.37
N GLY A 624 7.66 14.22 14.18
CA GLY A 624 7.01 13.38 15.19
C GLY A 624 6.21 12.23 14.57
N PHE A 625 5.45 12.48 13.50
CA PHE A 625 4.71 11.46 12.74
C PHE A 625 5.66 10.46 12.06
N LEU A 626 6.72 10.96 11.42
CA LEU A 626 7.77 10.11 10.85
C LEU A 626 8.51 9.28 11.91
N LYS A 627 8.79 9.85 13.09
CA LYS A 627 9.31 9.07 14.23
C LYS A 627 8.31 8.02 14.71
N MET A 628 7.03 8.33 14.81
CA MET A 628 6.01 7.40 15.32
C MET A 628 6.00 6.08 14.52
N LEU A 629 6.08 6.17 13.20
CA LEU A 629 6.16 5.02 12.28
C LEU A 629 7.48 4.23 12.34
N MET A 630 8.53 4.78 12.96
CA MET A 630 9.84 4.14 13.13
C MET A 630 10.19 3.86 14.61
N SER A 631 9.22 4.00 15.51
CA SER A 631 9.41 3.69 16.94
C SER A 631 9.14 2.21 17.21
N ILE A 632 10.10 1.53 17.84
CA ILE A 632 10.02 0.11 18.18
C ILE A 632 9.59 -0.03 19.64
N ARG A 633 8.60 -0.89 19.88
CA ARG A 633 8.26 -1.36 21.23
C ARG A 633 9.44 -2.14 21.78
N ALA A 634 10.07 -1.60 22.81
CA ALA A 634 11.28 -2.13 23.43
C ALA A 634 11.04 -2.45 24.91
N GLN A 635 12.03 -3.09 25.52
CA GLN A 635 12.08 -3.45 26.93
C GLN A 635 13.44 -3.10 27.53
N VAL A 636 13.41 -2.47 28.71
CA VAL A 636 14.55 -2.27 29.60
C VAL A 636 14.62 -3.45 30.56
N LEU A 637 15.67 -4.26 30.49
CA LEU A 637 15.89 -5.38 31.42
C LEU A 637 17.07 -5.08 32.35
N LEU A 638 16.98 -5.52 33.60
CA LEU A 638 17.92 -5.20 34.68
C LEU A 638 18.44 -6.48 35.34
N PHE A 639 19.77 -6.65 35.38
CA PHE A 639 20.43 -7.81 35.98
C PHE A 639 21.53 -7.38 36.97
N LEU A 640 21.37 -7.76 38.24
CA LEU A 640 22.36 -7.49 39.29
C LEU A 640 23.43 -8.61 39.30
N ARG A 641 24.68 -8.26 38.99
CA ARG A 641 25.78 -9.24 38.95
C ARG A 641 26.11 -9.78 40.36
N PRO A 642 26.40 -11.08 40.51
CA PRO A 642 26.69 -11.69 41.81
C PRO A 642 27.98 -11.10 42.43
N SER A 643 27.85 -10.47 43.60
CA SER A 643 28.92 -9.62 44.14
C SER A 643 30.17 -10.41 44.57
N LYS A 644 31.25 -10.21 43.81
CA LYS A 644 32.62 -10.70 44.09
C LYS A 644 33.64 -9.56 44.24
N ARG A 645 33.18 -8.30 44.34
CA ARG A 645 34.00 -7.05 44.36
C ARG A 645 33.41 -6.02 45.34
N ARG A 646 34.13 -4.92 45.58
CA ARG A 646 33.70 -3.82 46.47
C ARG A 646 32.55 -2.95 45.94
N TYR A 647 32.15 -3.12 44.70
CA TYR A 647 31.09 -2.33 44.05
C TYR A 647 30.05 -3.29 43.46
N ARG A 648 28.77 -2.92 43.54
CA ARG A 648 27.68 -3.63 42.84
C ARG A 648 27.63 -3.15 41.40
N VAL A 649 27.44 -4.08 40.46
CA VAL A 649 27.29 -3.78 39.02
C VAL A 649 25.89 -4.22 38.61
N LEU A 650 25.14 -3.28 38.05
CA LEU A 650 23.80 -3.48 37.53
C LEU A 650 23.84 -3.35 36.00
N ASP A 651 23.58 -4.45 35.31
CA ASP A 651 23.58 -4.53 33.86
C ASP A 651 22.22 -4.09 33.33
N VAL A 652 22.22 -3.16 32.39
CA VAL A 652 21.02 -2.57 31.77
C VAL A 652 21.00 -2.93 30.30
N PHE A 653 19.95 -3.62 29.87
CA PHE A 653 19.73 -4.04 28.49
C PHE A 653 18.60 -3.21 27.88
N LEU A 654 18.86 -2.60 26.73
CA LEU A 654 17.84 -2.04 25.84
C LEU A 654 17.62 -3.03 24.70
N LEU A 655 16.49 -3.72 24.68
CA LEU A 655 16.19 -4.78 23.70
C LEU A 655 14.82 -4.57 23.03
N PRO A 656 14.65 -4.94 21.75
CA PRO A 656 13.33 -5.14 21.14
C PRO A 656 12.41 -6.07 21.97
N ARG A 657 11.11 -5.76 22.02
CA ARG A 657 10.10 -6.50 22.81
C ARG A 657 9.80 -7.91 22.27
N ASN A 658 10.26 -8.26 21.07
CA ASN A 658 10.12 -9.60 20.48
C ASN A 658 11.21 -10.60 20.94
N ILE A 659 12.23 -10.16 21.68
CA ILE A 659 13.21 -11.06 22.32
C ILE A 659 12.60 -11.61 23.61
N ALA A 660 12.67 -12.92 23.82
CA ALA A 660 12.10 -13.55 24.99
C ALA A 660 12.96 -13.30 26.25
N LEU A 661 12.33 -12.90 27.35
CA LEU A 661 13.01 -12.67 28.63
C LEU A 661 13.75 -13.93 29.13
N THR A 662 13.23 -15.12 28.84
CA THR A 662 13.85 -16.42 29.16
C THR A 662 15.22 -16.58 28.51
N GLU A 663 15.34 -16.30 27.21
CA GLU A 663 16.60 -16.38 26.46
C GLU A 663 17.68 -15.45 27.04
N VAL A 664 17.28 -14.25 27.49
CA VAL A 664 18.20 -13.31 28.14
C VAL A 664 18.62 -13.80 29.52
N ILE A 665 17.68 -14.30 30.34
CA ILE A 665 17.95 -14.85 31.68
C ILE A 665 18.94 -16.03 31.60
N GLU A 666 18.74 -16.97 30.66
CA GLU A 666 19.64 -18.12 30.46
C GLU A 666 21.08 -17.69 30.14
N GLN A 667 21.27 -16.59 29.42
CA GLN A 667 22.60 -16.05 29.09
C GLN A 667 23.26 -15.26 30.23
N GLN A 668 22.49 -14.66 31.16
CA GLN A 668 23.06 -13.88 32.28
C GLN A 668 23.48 -14.74 33.50
N GLY A 669 23.17 -16.04 33.50
CA GLY A 669 23.71 -17.03 34.44
C GLY A 669 23.41 -16.75 35.91
N ASP A 670 24.45 -16.55 36.73
CA ASP A 670 24.36 -16.29 38.18
C ASP A 670 23.77 -14.91 38.56
N SER A 671 23.27 -14.12 37.59
CA SER A 671 22.83 -12.72 37.80
C SER A 671 21.35 -12.61 38.18
N GLU A 672 21.03 -11.79 39.19
CA GLU A 672 19.66 -11.63 39.69
C GLU A 672 18.86 -10.64 38.83
N PHE A 673 17.84 -11.13 38.13
CA PHE A 673 16.92 -10.28 37.36
C PHE A 673 16.03 -9.44 38.30
N ILE A 674 15.98 -8.12 38.07
CA ILE A 674 15.14 -7.21 38.86
C ILE A 674 13.83 -6.92 38.11
N GLU A 675 12.73 -7.51 38.61
CA GLU A 675 11.39 -7.33 38.06
C GLU A 675 10.94 -5.86 38.15
N THR A 676 10.73 -5.23 37.00
CA THR A 676 10.34 -3.82 36.85
C THR A 676 9.45 -3.64 35.63
N SER A 677 8.75 -2.51 35.53
CA SER A 677 7.98 -2.12 34.35
C SER A 677 8.92 -1.81 33.17
N SER A 678 9.23 -2.82 32.35
CA SER A 678 10.28 -2.73 31.33
C SER A 678 9.94 -1.91 30.08
N HIS A 679 8.65 -1.70 29.77
CA HIS A 679 8.23 -1.25 28.45
C HIS A 679 8.60 0.21 28.14
N CYS A 680 9.16 0.44 26.94
CA CYS A 680 9.47 1.77 26.41
C CYS A 680 9.37 1.79 24.87
N LEU A 681 9.57 2.96 24.26
CA LEU A 681 9.72 3.13 22.81
C LEU A 681 11.15 3.57 22.50
N LEU A 682 11.84 2.83 21.63
CA LEU A 682 13.19 3.16 21.16
C LEU A 682 13.22 3.25 19.64
N TYR A 683 14.10 4.09 19.12
CA TYR A 683 14.36 4.31 17.70
C TYR A 683 15.65 3.59 17.29
N PRO A 684 15.65 2.81 16.19
CA PRO A 684 16.87 2.23 15.60
C PRO A 684 17.94 3.29 15.36
N ASP A 685 19.19 2.90 15.56
CA ASP A 685 20.41 3.68 15.30
C ASP A 685 20.48 5.04 16.05
N GLN A 686 19.55 5.29 16.97
CA GLN A 686 19.59 6.44 17.88
C GLN A 686 20.40 6.10 19.13
N ARG A 687 21.06 7.13 19.70
CA ARG A 687 21.81 7.03 20.96
C ARG A 687 20.98 7.32 22.19
N TYR A 688 21.28 6.58 23.25
CA TYR A 688 20.71 6.67 24.58
C TYR A 688 21.81 6.76 25.63
N SER A 689 21.45 7.22 26.82
CA SER A 689 22.28 7.27 28.02
C SER A 689 21.48 6.78 29.22
N VAL A 690 22.16 6.30 30.26
CA VAL A 690 21.51 5.89 31.52
C VAL A 690 22.10 6.68 32.69
N ILE A 691 21.25 7.43 33.37
CA ILE A 691 21.59 8.17 34.59
C ILE A 691 21.15 7.34 35.81
N CYS A 692 22.00 7.27 36.83
CA CYS A 692 21.73 6.52 38.06
C CYS A 692 21.95 7.40 39.30
N GLU A 693 20.88 7.67 40.05
CA GLU A 693 20.90 8.51 41.25
C GLU A 693 20.47 7.71 42.50
N PRO A 694 21.14 7.86 43.66
CA PRO A 694 22.33 8.68 43.91
C PRO A 694 23.65 7.92 43.61
N GLY A 695 24.44 8.41 42.65
CA GLY A 695 25.85 8.00 42.50
C GLY A 695 26.10 6.63 41.86
N GLY A 696 25.52 6.36 40.69
CA GLY A 696 26.02 5.33 39.79
C GLY A 696 27.00 5.90 38.74
N ILE A 697 28.00 5.11 38.34
CA ILE A 697 28.87 5.39 37.19
C ILE A 697 28.45 4.44 36.06
N THR A 698 27.82 4.97 35.02
CA THR A 698 27.39 4.23 33.83
C THR A 698 28.54 4.12 32.82
N GLN A 699 28.71 2.95 32.20
CA GLN A 699 29.62 2.75 31.08
C GLN A 699 28.94 1.90 29.98
N PRO A 700 28.98 2.32 28.69
CA PRO A 700 29.48 3.60 28.18
C PRO A 700 28.59 4.79 28.62
N GLU A 701 29.04 6.02 28.40
CA GLU A 701 28.24 7.23 28.68
C GLU A 701 27.03 7.34 27.72
N GLN A 702 27.21 6.91 26.47
CA GLN A 702 26.14 6.74 25.49
C GLN A 702 26.32 5.42 24.72
N ALA A 703 25.21 4.77 24.39
CA ALA A 703 25.17 3.58 23.52
C ALA A 703 24.09 3.75 22.44
N GLU A 704 24.28 3.07 21.31
CA GLU A 704 23.39 3.10 20.15
C GLU A 704 22.43 1.91 20.19
N PHE A 705 21.14 2.11 19.91
CA PHE A 705 20.14 1.03 19.93
C PHE A 705 20.03 0.35 18.57
N PHE A 706 20.49 -0.89 18.50
CA PHE A 706 20.38 -1.71 17.29
C PHE A 706 19.11 -2.57 17.32
N GLN A 707 18.32 -2.53 16.25
CA GLN A 707 17.13 -3.41 16.12
C GLN A 707 17.52 -4.89 15.96
N ASN A 708 18.65 -5.15 15.30
CA ASN A 708 19.06 -6.49 14.87
C ASN A 708 20.06 -7.09 15.86
N HIS A 709 19.56 -7.84 16.85
CA HIS A 709 20.41 -8.62 17.75
C HIS A 709 20.68 -10.02 17.19
N GLY A 710 21.94 -10.45 17.27
CA GLY A 710 22.32 -11.86 17.08
C GLY A 710 22.03 -12.71 18.32
N PRO A 711 22.36 -14.01 18.31
CA PRO A 711 22.00 -14.96 19.37
C PRO A 711 22.72 -14.77 20.72
N ASN A 712 23.49 -13.68 20.91
CA ASN A 712 24.21 -13.39 22.14
C ASN A 712 23.83 -11.98 22.64
N PHE A 713 23.26 -11.88 23.83
CA PHE A 713 22.81 -10.62 24.44
C PHE A 713 23.87 -10.07 25.41
N TYR A 714 24.51 -8.98 24.99
CA TYR A 714 25.43 -8.20 25.83
C TYR A 714 24.71 -6.99 26.45
N PRO A 715 25.07 -6.57 27.68
CA PRO A 715 24.45 -5.42 28.32
C PRO A 715 24.74 -4.13 27.52
N THR A 716 23.71 -3.30 27.37
CA THR A 716 23.82 -2.00 26.67
C THR A 716 24.58 -0.99 27.54
N PHE A 717 24.42 -1.07 28.85
CA PHE A 717 25.17 -0.29 29.84
C PHE A 717 25.50 -1.14 31.08
N GLU A 718 26.69 -0.95 31.65
CA GLU A 718 27.03 -1.41 33.00
C GLU A 718 26.96 -0.20 33.96
N VAL A 719 26.13 -0.28 35.01
CA VAL A 719 26.01 0.76 36.04
C VAL A 719 26.73 0.30 37.30
N LEU A 720 27.86 0.94 37.61
CA LEU A 720 28.62 0.71 38.83
C LEU A 720 28.03 1.56 39.96
N LEU A 721 27.38 0.92 40.93
CA LEU A 721 26.79 1.60 42.09
C LEU A 721 27.88 1.96 43.10
N THR A 722 28.12 3.26 43.31
CA THR A 722 29.15 3.75 44.24
C THR A 722 28.61 4.11 45.62
N SER A 723 27.29 4.24 45.76
CA SER A 723 26.58 4.46 47.03
C SER A 723 26.11 3.16 47.68
N ASP A 724 26.15 3.10 49.01
CA ASP A 724 25.52 2.06 49.83
C ASP A 724 23.97 2.18 49.90
N SER A 725 23.37 3.01 49.04
CA SER A 725 21.91 3.14 48.96
C SER A 725 21.28 1.82 48.54
N HIS A 726 20.17 1.46 49.18
CA HIS A 726 19.37 0.29 48.81
C HIS A 726 18.26 0.67 47.82
N GLU A 727 18.03 1.97 47.60
CA GLU A 727 17.13 2.50 46.58
C GLU A 727 17.93 3.36 45.59
N VAL A 728 17.71 3.13 44.28
CA VAL A 728 18.31 3.91 43.19
C VAL A 728 17.25 4.25 42.16
N THR A 729 17.41 5.40 41.50
CA THR A 729 16.58 5.80 40.37
C THR A 729 17.40 5.65 39.11
N LEU A 730 16.97 4.78 38.19
CA LEU A 730 17.51 4.72 36.83
C LEU A 730 16.63 5.55 35.91
N THR A 731 17.26 6.34 35.05
CA THR A 731 16.60 7.12 33.99
C THR A 731 17.31 6.86 32.67
N VAL A 732 16.62 6.28 31.69
CA VAL A 732 17.08 6.18 30.30
C VAL A 732 16.69 7.47 29.59
N GLN A 733 17.68 8.14 29.02
CA GLN A 733 17.49 9.37 28.24
C GLN A 733 17.94 9.20 26.80
N ASP A 734 17.27 9.88 25.88
CA ASP A 734 17.67 9.92 24.47
C ASP A 734 18.72 11.02 24.19
N GLN A 735 19.22 11.07 22.96
CA GLN A 735 20.19 12.08 22.50
C GLN A 735 19.76 13.55 22.73
N ASP A 736 18.46 13.83 22.81
CA ASP A 736 17.90 15.16 23.09
C ASP A 736 17.75 15.41 24.61
N GLN A 737 18.29 14.52 25.46
CA GLN A 737 18.17 14.51 26.92
C GLN A 737 16.73 14.35 27.43
N ARG A 738 15.85 13.73 26.64
CA ARG A 738 14.45 13.46 27.03
C ARG A 738 14.37 12.16 27.79
N GLU A 739 13.57 12.14 28.86
CA GLU A 739 13.25 10.95 29.63
C GLU A 739 12.41 9.98 28.80
N VAL A 740 12.96 8.80 28.47
CA VAL A 740 12.30 7.75 27.67
C VAL A 740 11.75 6.64 28.56
N TRP A 741 12.44 6.36 29.66
CA TRP A 741 12.05 5.39 30.67
C TRP A 741 12.70 5.76 32.02
N LYS A 742 11.99 5.52 33.12
CA LYS A 742 12.48 5.81 34.47
C LYS A 742 11.84 4.89 35.49
N GLN A 743 12.64 4.43 36.44
CA GLN A 743 12.16 3.57 37.51
C GLN A 743 12.94 3.78 38.82
N HIS A 744 12.22 3.79 39.93
CA HIS A 744 12.78 3.68 41.27
C HIS A 744 12.91 2.19 41.62
N ILE A 745 14.11 1.76 41.99
CA ILE A 745 14.53 0.36 42.06
C ILE A 745 15.14 0.06 43.42
N TYR A 746 14.67 -0.99 44.08
CA TYR A 746 15.34 -1.56 45.25
C TYR A 746 16.48 -2.48 44.78
N VAL A 747 17.70 -2.23 45.24
CA VAL A 747 18.87 -3.07 44.97
C VAL A 747 19.29 -3.74 46.28
N PRO A 748 19.09 -5.07 46.44
CA PRO A 748 19.35 -5.78 47.69
C PRO A 748 20.74 -5.55 48.28
N GLY A 749 20.81 -5.57 49.62
CA GLY A 749 22.08 -5.53 50.34
C GLY A 749 22.89 -6.82 50.11
N PRO A 750 24.24 -6.76 50.05
CA PRO A 750 25.07 -7.93 49.81
C PRO A 750 24.98 -8.95 50.95
N GLY A 751 24.08 -9.92 50.80
CA GLY A 751 23.77 -10.95 51.80
C GLY A 751 22.27 -11.08 52.14
N GLU A 752 21.42 -10.15 51.71
CA GLU A 752 19.97 -10.30 51.84
C GLU A 752 19.44 -11.40 50.90
N LYS A 753 18.66 -12.33 51.44
CA LYS A 753 17.87 -13.28 50.64
C LYS A 753 16.39 -12.94 50.75
N THR A 754 15.78 -12.67 49.60
CA THR A 754 14.39 -12.23 49.45
C THR A 754 13.43 -13.24 50.07
N ARG A 755 12.78 -12.86 51.19
CA ARG A 755 11.92 -13.74 52.01
C ARG A 755 10.46 -13.28 51.99
N GLN A 756 9.78 -13.53 50.87
CA GLN A 756 8.32 -13.37 50.72
C GLN A 756 7.77 -14.54 49.87
N LYS A 757 6.64 -15.19 50.18
CA LYS A 757 5.78 -15.10 51.39
C LYS A 757 4.94 -16.37 51.61
N THR A 758 5.56 -17.52 51.87
CA THR A 758 4.84 -18.79 52.08
C THR A 758 4.39 -19.00 53.53
N SER A 759 3.07 -19.01 53.78
CA SER A 759 2.35 -19.86 54.76
C SER A 759 0.98 -19.28 55.16
N ARG A 760 -0.10 -20.01 54.87
CA ARG A 760 -0.90 -20.66 55.94
C ARG A 760 -1.88 -21.73 55.43
N ARG A 761 -1.32 -22.93 55.21
CA ARG A 761 -1.97 -24.27 55.18
C ARG A 761 -3.06 -24.54 54.11
N PRO A 762 -3.30 -25.83 53.79
CA PRO A 762 -4.25 -26.22 52.76
C PRO A 762 -5.64 -26.47 53.36
N ASP A 763 -6.64 -25.83 52.77
CA ASP A 763 -7.96 -26.44 52.64
C ASP A 763 -7.96 -27.34 51.39
N THR A 764 -8.87 -28.31 51.35
CA THR A 764 -8.84 -29.47 50.44
C THR A 764 -8.71 -29.11 48.96
N VAL A 765 -7.72 -29.71 48.29
CA VAL A 765 -7.68 -29.78 46.82
C VAL A 765 -8.84 -30.66 46.36
N GLU A 766 -9.92 -30.03 45.90
CA GLU A 766 -10.83 -30.67 44.96
C GLU A 766 -10.06 -30.90 43.65
N HIS A 767 -10.10 -32.12 43.11
CA HIS A 767 -9.50 -32.40 41.81
C HIS A 767 -10.28 -31.65 40.72
N MET A 768 -9.76 -30.48 40.32
CA MET A 768 -10.28 -29.78 39.14
C MET A 768 -10.11 -30.65 37.89
N ASP A 769 -11.15 -30.62 37.06
CA ASP A 769 -11.18 -31.25 35.74
C ASP A 769 -10.08 -30.65 34.84
N PRO A 770 -9.21 -31.45 34.20
CA PRO A 770 -8.19 -30.96 33.27
C PRO A 770 -8.73 -30.06 32.15
N ASP A 771 -9.96 -30.30 31.65
CA ASP A 771 -10.55 -29.39 30.66
C ASP A 771 -10.90 -28.02 31.29
N GLN A 772 -11.35 -27.99 32.55
CA GLN A 772 -11.60 -26.76 33.32
C GLN A 772 -10.31 -26.01 33.63
N GLU A 773 -9.21 -26.72 33.91
CA GLU A 773 -7.91 -26.14 34.15
C GLU A 773 -7.32 -25.51 32.87
N LEU A 774 -7.37 -26.21 31.74
CA LEU A 774 -7.03 -25.64 30.44
C LEU A 774 -7.94 -24.45 30.05
N ARG A 775 -9.23 -24.48 30.38
CA ARG A 775 -10.14 -23.32 30.21
C ARG A 775 -9.70 -22.13 31.06
N ARG A 776 -9.23 -22.34 32.30
CA ARG A 776 -8.72 -21.29 33.20
C ARG A 776 -7.48 -20.59 32.63
N ILE A 777 -6.52 -21.36 32.09
CA ILE A 777 -5.24 -20.82 31.63
C ILE A 777 -5.24 -20.35 30.17
N ARG A 778 -6.26 -20.69 29.36
CA ARG A 778 -6.33 -20.48 27.90
C ARG A 778 -5.84 -19.10 27.44
N ALA A 779 -6.33 -18.03 28.05
CA ALA A 779 -5.96 -16.66 27.66
C ALA A 779 -4.47 -16.38 27.90
N GLN A 780 -3.96 -16.74 29.08
CA GLN A 780 -2.55 -16.55 29.45
C GLN A 780 -1.65 -17.41 28.55
N PHE A 781 -1.95 -18.71 28.40
CA PHE A 781 -1.22 -19.64 27.53
C PHE A 781 -1.09 -19.11 26.10
N VAL A 782 -2.20 -18.71 25.44
CA VAL A 782 -2.18 -18.17 24.07
C VAL A 782 -1.34 -16.89 23.98
N THR A 783 -1.33 -16.04 25.01
CA THR A 783 -0.47 -14.84 25.03
C THR A 783 1.01 -15.11 25.32
N GLN A 784 1.34 -16.15 26.09
CA GLN A 784 2.68 -16.37 26.68
C GLN A 784 3.48 -17.51 26.04
N VAL A 785 2.85 -18.55 25.48
CA VAL A 785 3.56 -19.71 24.91
C VAL A 785 4.37 -19.29 23.68
N SER A 786 5.66 -19.62 23.64
CA SER A 786 6.51 -19.36 22.47
C SER A 786 6.23 -20.36 21.35
N ASP A 787 6.50 -19.99 20.09
CA ASP A 787 6.27 -20.92 18.97
C ASP A 787 7.17 -22.19 19.07
N PRO A 788 8.44 -22.14 19.52
CA PRO A 788 9.24 -23.33 19.79
C PRO A 788 8.65 -24.26 20.87
N VAL A 789 8.19 -23.72 22.00
CA VAL A 789 7.51 -24.52 23.04
C VAL A 789 6.23 -25.15 22.48
N LEU A 790 5.49 -24.39 21.67
CA LEU A 790 4.24 -24.86 21.06
C LEU A 790 4.46 -25.97 20.03
N ASN A 791 5.50 -25.87 19.19
CA ASN A 791 5.87 -26.93 18.26
C ASN A 791 6.35 -28.19 19.02
N ASN A 792 7.18 -28.04 20.07
CA ASN A 792 7.58 -29.16 20.94
C ASN A 792 6.38 -29.85 21.63
N LEU A 793 5.36 -29.09 22.03
CA LEU A 793 4.12 -29.65 22.60
C LEU A 793 3.32 -30.43 21.55
N VAL A 794 3.26 -29.95 20.31
CA VAL A 794 2.62 -30.66 19.19
C VAL A 794 3.34 -31.97 18.92
N ASP A 795 4.66 -31.95 18.78
CA ASP A 795 5.47 -33.15 18.55
C ASP A 795 5.33 -34.17 19.70
N THR A 796 5.32 -33.69 20.96
CA THR A 796 5.06 -34.54 22.14
C THR A 796 3.67 -35.16 22.08
N LEU A 797 2.64 -34.40 21.70
CA LEU A 797 1.26 -34.89 21.60
C LEU A 797 1.02 -35.81 20.40
N VAL A 798 1.83 -35.73 19.34
CA VAL A 798 1.90 -36.74 18.28
C VAL A 798 2.56 -38.01 18.81
N GLU A 799 3.67 -37.92 19.57
CA GLU A 799 4.32 -39.08 20.19
C GLU A 799 3.41 -39.82 21.18
N LYS A 800 2.55 -39.09 21.92
CA LYS A 800 1.55 -39.70 22.83
C LYS A 800 0.24 -40.14 22.13
N GLU A 801 0.19 -40.16 20.79
CA GLU A 801 -0.99 -40.49 19.97
C GLU A 801 -2.24 -39.60 20.23
N VAL A 802 -2.05 -38.42 20.84
CA VAL A 802 -3.14 -37.46 21.14
C VAL A 802 -3.51 -36.63 19.91
N LEU A 803 -2.56 -36.32 19.03
CA LEU A 803 -2.78 -35.65 17.75
C LEU A 803 -2.56 -36.62 16.57
N ASN A 804 -3.37 -36.48 15.52
CA ASN A 804 -3.16 -37.17 14.26
C ASN A 804 -2.47 -36.26 13.21
N LEU A 805 -2.02 -36.86 12.10
CA LEU A 805 -1.28 -36.15 11.05
C LEU A 805 -2.04 -34.94 10.48
N TYR A 806 -3.35 -35.07 10.24
CA TYR A 806 -4.17 -34.00 9.66
C TYR A 806 -4.39 -32.82 10.65
N GLU A 807 -4.57 -33.13 11.94
CA GLU A 807 -4.60 -32.11 13.00
C GLU A 807 -3.26 -31.39 13.13
N THR A 808 -2.15 -32.13 12.93
CA THR A 808 -0.77 -31.61 13.02
C THR A 808 -0.43 -30.69 11.84
N GLU A 809 -0.76 -31.09 10.61
CA GLU A 809 -0.62 -30.24 9.41
C GLU A 809 -1.40 -28.93 9.57
N PHE A 810 -2.63 -28.97 10.10
CA PHE A 810 -3.41 -27.77 10.37
C PHE A 810 -2.80 -26.89 11.47
N ILE A 811 -2.17 -27.47 12.50
CA ILE A 811 -1.47 -26.67 13.52
C ILE A 811 -0.20 -26.03 12.94
N GLN A 812 0.51 -26.67 12.03
CA GLN A 812 1.78 -26.16 11.53
C GLN A 812 1.66 -24.96 10.57
N THR A 813 0.50 -24.77 9.91
CA THR A 813 0.26 -23.69 8.92
C THR A 813 -0.29 -22.37 9.48
N ASN A 814 -0.71 -22.34 10.75
CA ASN A 814 -1.39 -21.19 11.37
C ASN A 814 -0.42 -20.24 12.14
N THR A 815 -0.83 -19.03 12.51
CA THR A 815 0.02 -18.14 13.34
C THR A 815 0.07 -18.63 14.79
N ARG A 816 1.15 -18.33 15.54
CA ARG A 816 1.39 -18.77 16.94
C ARG A 816 0.14 -18.69 17.84
N ALA A 817 -0.65 -17.62 17.71
CA ALA A 817 -1.84 -17.43 18.52
C ALA A 817 -3.02 -18.32 18.09
N GLU A 818 -3.22 -18.55 16.78
CA GLU A 818 -4.17 -19.56 16.30
C GLU A 818 -3.70 -20.98 16.65
N LYS A 819 -2.42 -21.32 16.41
CA LYS A 819 -1.82 -22.60 16.80
C LYS A 819 -2.15 -22.94 18.26
N ALA A 820 -1.94 -21.98 19.17
CA ALA A 820 -2.15 -22.18 20.61
C ALA A 820 -3.64 -22.31 20.99
N ARG A 821 -4.55 -21.58 20.31
CA ARG A 821 -6.01 -21.74 20.49
C ARG A 821 -6.47 -23.10 19.98
N TYR A 822 -6.09 -23.45 18.74
CA TYR A 822 -6.51 -24.67 18.07
C TYR A 822 -5.97 -25.92 18.76
N LEU A 823 -4.72 -25.91 19.25
CA LEU A 823 -4.17 -26.99 20.07
C LEU A 823 -5.03 -27.24 21.32
N LEU A 824 -5.36 -26.18 22.07
CA LEU A 824 -6.24 -26.29 23.23
C LEU A 824 -7.64 -26.78 22.83
N ASP A 825 -8.19 -26.33 21.70
CA ASP A 825 -9.53 -26.74 21.22
C ASP A 825 -9.57 -28.21 20.77
N VAL A 826 -8.57 -28.70 20.05
CA VAL A 826 -8.49 -30.12 19.63
C VAL A 826 -8.33 -31.02 20.86
N VAL A 827 -7.45 -30.65 21.78
CA VAL A 827 -7.21 -31.41 23.01
C VAL A 827 -8.47 -31.44 23.90
N GLN A 828 -9.15 -30.31 24.11
CA GLN A 828 -10.41 -30.25 24.85
C GLN A 828 -11.57 -30.99 24.16
N ARG A 829 -11.61 -31.06 22.82
CA ARG A 829 -12.58 -31.91 22.10
C ARG A 829 -12.34 -33.41 22.30
N LYS A 830 -11.09 -33.82 22.57
CA LYS A 830 -10.72 -35.19 22.95
C LYS A 830 -10.88 -35.46 24.45
N GLY A 831 -11.08 -34.40 25.23
CA GLY A 831 -11.54 -34.42 26.62
C GLY A 831 -10.44 -34.63 27.66
N ALA A 832 -10.83 -34.54 28.93
CA ALA A 832 -9.98 -34.53 30.13
C ALA A 832 -8.72 -35.45 30.12
N ALA A 833 -8.76 -36.63 29.51
CA ALA A 833 -7.59 -37.50 29.39
C ALA A 833 -6.50 -36.89 28.48
N ALA A 834 -6.87 -36.40 27.30
CA ALA A 834 -5.96 -35.67 26.40
C ALA A 834 -5.49 -34.35 27.04
N SER A 835 -6.39 -33.66 27.74
CA SER A 835 -6.08 -32.42 28.46
C SER A 835 -5.10 -32.61 29.61
N SER A 836 -5.15 -33.74 30.32
CA SER A 836 -4.09 -34.10 31.28
C SER A 836 -2.75 -34.28 30.58
N VAL A 837 -2.71 -35.01 29.45
CA VAL A 837 -1.46 -35.23 28.70
C VAL A 837 -0.86 -33.91 28.17
N LEU A 838 -1.67 -32.93 27.75
CA LEU A 838 -1.16 -31.59 27.41
C LEU A 838 -0.64 -30.82 28.64
N ILE A 839 -1.32 -30.90 29.80
CA ILE A 839 -0.83 -30.27 31.05
C ILE A 839 0.50 -30.91 31.48
N ASP A 840 0.63 -32.22 31.38
CA ASP A 840 1.84 -32.96 31.74
C ASP A 840 2.98 -32.70 30.74
N ALA A 841 2.70 -32.70 29.43
CA ALA A 841 3.66 -32.26 28.41
C ALA A 841 4.11 -30.80 28.63
N LEU A 842 3.22 -29.90 29.06
CA LEU A 842 3.58 -28.52 29.40
C LEU A 842 4.42 -28.42 30.69
N ARG A 843 4.22 -29.29 31.67
CA ARG A 843 5.10 -29.42 32.85
C ARG A 843 6.51 -29.91 32.47
N GLU A 844 6.65 -30.74 31.43
CA GLU A 844 7.94 -31.27 30.96
C GLU A 844 8.66 -30.33 29.99
N VAL A 845 7.95 -29.75 29.01
CA VAL A 845 8.52 -28.91 27.94
C VAL A 845 8.82 -27.47 28.41
N ASP A 846 7.97 -26.88 29.27
CA ASP A 846 8.25 -25.58 29.90
C ASP A 846 7.79 -25.54 31.37
N PRO A 847 8.65 -26.03 32.29
CA PRO A 847 8.38 -25.99 33.73
C PRO A 847 8.18 -24.56 34.28
N PHE A 848 8.68 -23.51 33.60
CA PHE A 848 8.56 -22.13 34.07
C PHE A 848 7.21 -21.52 33.69
N LEU A 849 6.78 -21.66 32.43
CA LEU A 849 5.45 -21.27 31.97
C LEU A 849 4.37 -22.09 32.71
N SER A 850 4.56 -23.40 32.87
CA SER A 850 3.67 -24.26 33.64
C SER A 850 3.48 -23.77 35.08
N LYS A 851 4.58 -23.35 35.74
CA LYS A 851 4.55 -22.73 37.07
C LYS A 851 3.91 -21.34 37.08
N HIS A 852 4.17 -20.49 36.09
CA HIS A 852 3.56 -19.15 35.96
C HIS A 852 2.04 -19.22 35.76
N LEU A 853 1.58 -20.20 34.98
CA LEU A 853 0.16 -20.49 34.77
C LEU A 853 -0.50 -21.15 36.01
N ASN A 854 0.27 -21.51 37.04
CA ASN A 854 -0.16 -22.23 38.25
C ASN A 854 -0.70 -23.65 37.96
N LEU A 855 0.02 -24.43 37.13
CA LEU A 855 -0.28 -25.84 36.81
C LEU A 855 0.48 -26.85 37.68
N MET A 856 1.17 -26.44 38.75
CA MET A 856 1.98 -27.30 39.65
C MET A 856 1.38 -27.43 41.04
#